data_AF-A0AAN1WFI9-F1
#
_entry.id   AF-A0AAN1WFI9-F1
#
_cell.length_a   1.000
_cell.length_b   1.000
_cell.length_c   1.000
_cell.angle_alpha   90.00
_cell.angle_beta   90.00
_cell.angle_gamma   90.00
#
_symmetry.space_group_name_H-M   'P 1'
#
loop_
_entity.id
_entity.type
_entity.pdbx_description
1 polymer ?
#
loop_
_entity_poly.entity_id
_entity_poly.type
_entity_poly.pdbx_seq_one_letter_code
_entity_poly.pdbx_strand_id
1 'polypeptide(L)'
;MNNFYSRPLRPAYFAGSLFALTAILSACSSSDKETPQTSSSATTSSSTAMIDNGFEASISDFIDYPTWAVADYAIGNSNLGLKGAHQGDDDNYTRKTFMNTTAANSSGEFAQGSIIVKETFTYTMTSNGWEKSLAADGGLLGMVKRGGDFNSDHGGWEWFMLAGDLSSVVAQGSDLMNGACNACHSVAEQQGGMDYSFPKPTEYIATDALFANYQSWDMIEFTAEPHAKLGGAHLNSDTPPLRRIFQKQLLANPTDAGDMGYPIGTVLVKDVSVDNNIEQVVAMVKRGGDFNPDNGGWEWFMLDPNDYSILMDDQNMPVRGADLLGGACNSCHGLATDDLGADYVFKHQHAPFNTDTTGQYVANKASFMGYTNWTLTDYALGVSNPFIGGAHQGSNSEFARAVFQNEKAGMLSGDEYPMGTVIIKETFTTNNGDKVFAEMGGVLAMVKRGGEYNPDHNGWEWLMLSPTGDIAARSATLMNGNCNACHSKGVEDFGTDYTFNKPSEYVATIADFDDYKNWTQIGTNTGNNPANGGAHDVNSVRKTYKKQATASPYFEADGYPIGTTILKELTVDDQVTQLYGMVKRGGDFNSANGNWEWFLLANDGSAITTRGADVGGGICNVCHGKAGLMGDDVDASFMGKDYVFYHDDDPVPMPISAMAM
;
A
#
# COMPACT_ATOMS: atom_id res chain seq x y z
N MET A 1 7.89 -30.80 31.30
CA MET A 1 7.55 -31.56 30.07
C MET A 1 6.92 -30.56 29.13
N ASN A 2 7.75 -29.90 28.33
CA ASN A 2 7.36 -28.76 27.49
C ASN A 2 7.31 -29.24 26.03
N ASN A 3 6.12 -29.20 25.42
CA ASN A 3 5.94 -29.42 24.00
C ASN A 3 6.07 -28.07 23.27
N PHE A 4 7.16 -27.91 22.52
CA PHE A 4 7.30 -26.86 21.51
C PHE A 4 6.66 -27.35 20.21
N TYR A 5 5.64 -26.63 19.73
CA TYR A 5 5.16 -26.71 18.35
C TYR A 5 5.97 -25.73 17.50
N SER A 6 6.86 -26.23 16.65
CA SER A 6 7.43 -25.45 15.55
C SER A 6 6.43 -25.41 14.39
N ARG A 7 6.06 -24.20 13.95
CA ARG A 7 5.35 -23.98 12.68
C ARG A 7 6.40 -23.76 11.57
N PRO A 8 6.18 -24.26 10.34
CA PRO A 8 7.08 -24.01 9.23
C PRO A 8 6.92 -22.58 8.70
N LEU A 9 8.06 -21.94 8.41
CA LEU A 9 8.14 -20.66 7.71
C LEU A 9 7.75 -20.86 6.24
N ARG A 10 6.96 -19.92 5.69
CA ARG A 10 6.64 -19.84 4.26
C ARG A 10 7.77 -19.12 3.52
N PRO A 11 8.11 -19.52 2.27
CA PRO A 11 9.12 -18.84 1.48
C PRO A 11 8.59 -17.50 0.95
N ALA A 12 9.46 -16.48 0.97
CA ALA A 12 9.26 -15.20 0.31
C ALA A 12 9.42 -15.37 -1.22
N TYR A 13 8.44 -14.90 -1.99
CA TYR A 13 8.51 -14.85 -3.44
C TYR A 13 9.10 -13.51 -3.89
N PHE A 14 10.29 -13.55 -4.47
CA PHE A 14 10.80 -12.52 -5.39
C PHE A 14 10.71 -13.10 -6.81
N ALA A 15 9.93 -12.48 -7.68
CA ALA A 15 9.96 -12.76 -9.12
C ALA A 15 9.64 -11.49 -9.91
N GLY A 16 10.58 -11.07 -10.75
CA GLY A 16 10.38 -10.04 -11.74
C GLY A 16 9.42 -10.50 -12.84
N SER A 17 8.54 -9.58 -13.24
CA SER A 17 7.52 -9.81 -14.26
C SER A 17 8.10 -9.95 -15.66
N LEU A 18 8.07 -11.17 -16.20
CA LEU A 18 8.01 -11.42 -17.64
C LEU A 18 7.42 -12.81 -17.95
N PHE A 19 6.23 -13.15 -17.44
CA PHE A 19 5.43 -14.28 -17.92
C PHE A 19 3.95 -14.09 -17.54
N ALA A 20 3.14 -13.48 -18.41
CA ALA A 20 1.69 -13.42 -18.30
C ALA A 20 1.04 -13.82 -19.63
N LEU A 21 0.95 -15.12 -19.89
CA LEU A 21 0.08 -15.66 -20.94
C LEU A 21 -0.52 -17.04 -20.56
N THR A 22 0.02 -17.71 -19.54
CA THR A 22 -0.36 -19.09 -19.20
C THR A 22 -1.50 -19.20 -18.17
N ALA A 23 -1.82 -18.14 -17.43
CA ALA A 23 -2.82 -18.20 -16.34
C ALA A 23 -4.29 -18.17 -16.84
N ILE A 24 -4.56 -17.61 -18.02
CA ILE A 24 -5.94 -17.45 -18.54
C ILE A 24 -6.53 -18.78 -19.04
N LEU A 25 -5.69 -19.74 -19.46
CA LEU A 25 -6.15 -21.00 -20.05
C LEU A 25 -6.60 -22.06 -19.03
N SER A 26 -6.30 -21.90 -17.74
CA SER A 26 -6.54 -22.96 -16.73
C SER A 26 -7.94 -22.93 -16.10
N ALA A 27 -8.77 -21.92 -16.37
CA ALA A 27 -10.07 -21.76 -15.70
C ALA A 27 -11.25 -22.49 -16.39
N CYS A 28 -11.09 -22.95 -17.64
CA CYS A 28 -12.19 -23.42 -18.48
C CYS A 28 -11.98 -24.77 -19.21
N SER A 29 -10.95 -25.56 -18.89
CA SER A 29 -10.72 -26.84 -19.58
C SER A 29 -11.48 -28.01 -18.95
N SER A 30 -12.72 -28.27 -19.39
CA SER A 30 -13.30 -29.61 -19.35
C SER A 30 -13.04 -30.30 -20.69
N SER A 31 -12.30 -31.41 -20.64
CA SER A 31 -11.85 -32.15 -21.81
C SER A 31 -12.95 -33.04 -22.37
N ASP A 32 -13.47 -32.70 -23.56
CA ASP A 32 -14.01 -33.69 -24.49
C ASP A 32 -13.43 -33.42 -25.89
N LYS A 33 -12.72 -34.43 -26.41
CA LYS A 33 -12.08 -34.42 -27.73
C LYS A 33 -13.06 -35.03 -28.73
N GLU A 34 -13.73 -34.21 -29.52
CA GLU A 34 -14.44 -34.70 -30.71
C GLU A 34 -13.54 -34.77 -31.94
N THR A 35 -13.89 -35.71 -32.82
CA THR A 35 -13.10 -36.20 -33.96
C THR A 35 -13.55 -35.48 -35.24
N PRO A 36 -12.69 -35.18 -36.23
CA PRO A 36 -13.11 -34.43 -37.41
C PRO A 36 -13.97 -35.30 -38.35
N GLN A 37 -15.19 -34.85 -38.67
CA GLN A 37 -15.99 -35.43 -39.76
C GLN A 37 -15.63 -34.81 -41.12
N THR A 38 -15.49 -35.69 -42.10
CA THR A 38 -15.23 -35.40 -43.52
C THR A 38 -16.48 -34.92 -44.25
N SER A 39 -16.36 -33.84 -45.01
CA SER A 39 -17.39 -33.25 -45.88
C SER A 39 -17.62 -34.06 -47.17
N SER A 40 -18.88 -34.34 -47.49
CA SER A 40 -19.32 -34.81 -48.83
C SER A 40 -20.04 -33.68 -49.57
N SER A 41 -19.56 -33.38 -50.78
CA SER A 41 -20.09 -32.36 -51.69
C SER A 41 -21.33 -32.86 -52.43
N ALA A 42 -22.42 -32.09 -52.38
CA ALA A 42 -23.56 -32.25 -53.28
C ALA A 42 -23.94 -30.90 -53.88
N THR A 43 -23.93 -30.85 -55.21
CA THR A 43 -24.27 -29.68 -56.03
C THR A 43 -25.79 -29.59 -56.18
N THR A 44 -26.41 -28.46 -55.85
CA THR A 44 -27.80 -28.19 -56.27
C THR A 44 -28.04 -26.70 -56.53
N SER A 45 -29.01 -26.48 -57.40
CA SER A 45 -29.25 -25.31 -58.25
C SER A 45 -29.70 -24.02 -57.56
N SER A 46 -28.93 -22.98 -57.85
CA SER A 46 -29.23 -21.54 -57.93
C SER A 46 -30.72 -21.12 -58.01
N SER A 47 -31.25 -20.70 -56.88
CA SER A 47 -32.06 -19.47 -56.78
C SER A 47 -31.19 -18.41 -56.12
N THR A 48 -31.09 -17.22 -56.71
CA THR A 48 -30.30 -16.10 -56.18
C THR A 48 -30.92 -15.56 -54.89
N ALA A 49 -30.76 -16.32 -53.79
CA ALA A 49 -30.94 -15.81 -52.45
C ALA A 49 -29.93 -14.68 -52.28
N MET A 50 -30.38 -13.50 -51.83
CA MET A 50 -29.44 -12.51 -51.31
C MET A 50 -28.67 -13.21 -50.20
N ILE A 51 -27.37 -13.39 -50.41
CA ILE A 51 -26.48 -13.91 -49.37
C ILE A 51 -26.50 -12.85 -48.28
N ASP A 52 -27.15 -13.18 -47.17
CA ASP A 52 -27.10 -12.36 -45.96
C ASP A 52 -25.65 -12.41 -45.47
N ASN A 53 -24.88 -11.38 -45.81
CA ASN A 53 -23.43 -11.34 -45.54
C ASN A 53 -23.12 -11.06 -44.05
N GLY A 54 -24.13 -11.01 -43.17
CA GLY A 54 -23.97 -10.68 -41.76
C GLY A 54 -23.58 -9.21 -41.53
N PHE A 55 -23.50 -8.81 -40.27
CA PHE A 55 -22.99 -7.52 -39.82
C PHE A 55 -21.52 -7.64 -39.43
N GLU A 56 -20.62 -7.03 -40.22
CA GLU A 56 -19.19 -6.97 -39.93
C GLU A 56 -18.87 -5.68 -39.18
N ALA A 57 -18.52 -5.79 -37.89
CA ALA A 57 -18.12 -4.63 -37.11
C ALA A 57 -16.70 -4.17 -37.42
N SER A 58 -16.49 -2.87 -37.23
CA SER A 58 -15.23 -2.16 -37.36
C SER A 58 -14.96 -1.36 -36.08
N ILE A 59 -13.76 -0.81 -35.91
CA ILE A 59 -13.44 0.00 -34.73
C ILE A 59 -14.40 1.19 -34.54
N SER A 60 -14.90 1.79 -35.63
CA SER A 60 -15.84 2.90 -35.56
C SER A 60 -17.18 2.54 -34.92
N ASP A 61 -17.57 1.27 -34.94
CA ASP A 61 -18.81 0.81 -34.30
C ASP A 61 -18.69 0.78 -32.76
N PHE A 62 -17.48 0.91 -32.22
CA PHE A 62 -17.20 0.90 -30.77
C PHE A 62 -16.89 2.29 -30.20
N ILE A 63 -16.47 3.28 -31.00
CA ILE A 63 -15.92 4.56 -30.50
C ILE A 63 -16.86 5.27 -29.52
N ASP A 64 -18.17 5.18 -29.76
CA ASP A 64 -19.18 5.86 -28.95
C ASP A 64 -19.73 5.01 -27.80
N TYR A 65 -19.16 3.83 -27.51
CA TYR A 65 -19.66 2.95 -26.44
C TYR A 65 -19.79 3.62 -25.06
N PRO A 66 -18.94 4.59 -24.65
CA PRO A 66 -19.10 5.24 -23.35
C PRO A 66 -20.41 6.04 -23.22
N THR A 67 -21.08 6.33 -24.34
CA THR A 67 -22.38 7.03 -24.38
C THR A 67 -23.58 6.07 -24.36
N TRP A 68 -23.34 4.77 -24.48
CA TRP A 68 -24.39 3.76 -24.50
C TRP A 68 -24.95 3.50 -23.11
N ALA A 69 -26.10 2.82 -23.04
CA ALA A 69 -26.68 2.42 -21.77
C ALA A 69 -25.77 1.43 -21.04
N VAL A 70 -25.53 1.68 -19.75
CA VAL A 70 -24.87 0.74 -18.87
C VAL A 70 -25.87 -0.39 -18.57
N ALA A 71 -25.49 -1.62 -18.93
CA ALA A 71 -26.29 -2.81 -18.72
C ALA A 71 -25.91 -3.55 -17.42
N ASP A 72 -24.66 -3.43 -16.97
CA ASP A 72 -24.19 -4.06 -15.74
C ASP A 72 -23.00 -3.29 -15.14
N TYR A 73 -22.92 -3.28 -13.81
CA TYR A 73 -21.84 -2.63 -13.05
C TYR A 73 -21.52 -3.45 -11.80
N ALA A 74 -20.36 -4.10 -11.78
CA ALA A 74 -20.04 -5.14 -10.79
C ALA A 74 -18.55 -5.16 -10.41
N ILE A 75 -18.21 -5.71 -9.23
CA ILE A 75 -16.85 -5.72 -8.67
C ILE A 75 -16.54 -7.06 -7.97
N GLY A 76 -15.26 -7.45 -7.89
CA GLY A 76 -14.83 -8.68 -7.19
C GLY A 76 -15.54 -9.94 -7.69
N ASN A 77 -15.69 -10.97 -6.85
CA ASN A 77 -16.33 -12.24 -7.22
C ASN A 77 -17.88 -12.18 -7.33
N SER A 78 -18.41 -11.06 -7.82
CA SER A 78 -19.85 -10.80 -8.01
C SER A 78 -20.51 -11.72 -9.04
N ASN A 79 -19.74 -12.26 -9.99
CA ASN A 79 -20.21 -13.22 -10.97
C ASN A 79 -19.42 -14.54 -10.83
N LEU A 80 -20.03 -15.52 -10.18
CA LEU A 80 -19.42 -16.85 -9.94
C LEU A 80 -19.05 -17.59 -11.23
N GLY A 81 -19.68 -17.24 -12.35
CA GLY A 81 -19.39 -17.80 -13.67
C GLY A 81 -18.07 -17.31 -14.26
N LEU A 82 -17.60 -16.12 -13.89
CA LEU A 82 -16.36 -15.55 -14.42
C LEU A 82 -15.10 -16.17 -13.77
N LYS A 83 -15.17 -16.58 -12.50
CA LYS A 83 -13.98 -16.99 -11.72
C LYS A 83 -12.87 -15.94 -11.89
N GLY A 84 -11.63 -16.31 -12.22
CA GLY A 84 -10.54 -15.37 -12.51
C GLY A 84 -10.57 -14.71 -13.90
N ALA A 85 -11.53 -15.04 -14.76
CA ALA A 85 -11.65 -14.37 -16.06
C ALA A 85 -12.04 -12.90 -15.85
N HIS A 86 -11.42 -11.99 -16.62
CA HIS A 86 -11.69 -10.55 -16.54
C HIS A 86 -11.47 -9.96 -15.14
N GLN A 87 -10.45 -10.45 -14.43
CA GLN A 87 -10.16 -10.05 -13.05
C GLN A 87 -11.38 -10.27 -12.13
N GLY A 88 -12.16 -11.31 -12.41
CA GLY A 88 -13.41 -11.62 -11.73
C GLY A 88 -13.23 -11.98 -10.24
N ASP A 89 -12.04 -12.38 -9.81
CA ASP A 89 -11.72 -12.73 -8.42
C ASP A 89 -10.96 -11.63 -7.67
N ASP A 90 -10.60 -10.53 -8.34
CA ASP A 90 -9.87 -9.41 -7.76
C ASP A 90 -10.83 -8.28 -7.33
N ASP A 91 -10.87 -8.03 -6.02
CA ASP A 91 -11.69 -6.99 -5.40
C ASP A 91 -11.25 -5.56 -5.77
N ASN A 92 -10.08 -5.38 -6.39
CA ASN A 92 -9.60 -4.09 -6.89
C ASN A 92 -10.12 -3.74 -8.29
N TYR A 93 -10.69 -4.70 -9.01
CA TYR A 93 -11.16 -4.49 -10.38
C TYR A 93 -12.69 -4.44 -10.47
N THR A 94 -13.14 -3.34 -11.06
CA THR A 94 -14.54 -3.11 -11.43
C THR A 94 -14.77 -3.48 -12.88
N ARG A 95 -15.96 -3.97 -13.18
CA ARG A 95 -16.43 -4.28 -14.53
C ARG A 95 -17.69 -3.49 -14.84
N LYS A 96 -17.72 -2.94 -16.04
CA LYS A 96 -18.87 -2.18 -16.54
C LYS A 96 -19.20 -2.64 -17.94
N THR A 97 -20.46 -2.99 -18.16
CA THR A 97 -20.93 -3.48 -19.45
C THR A 97 -21.89 -2.49 -20.07
N PHE A 98 -21.73 -2.25 -21.37
CA PHE A 98 -22.49 -1.32 -22.18
C PHE A 98 -23.19 -2.08 -23.30
N MET A 99 -24.35 -1.59 -23.72
CA MET A 99 -25.13 -2.15 -24.83
C MET A 99 -25.54 -1.05 -25.79
N ASN A 100 -25.27 -1.23 -27.09
CA ASN A 100 -25.82 -0.34 -28.10
C ASN A 100 -27.35 -0.44 -28.13
N THR A 101 -28.01 0.50 -28.81
CA THR A 101 -29.48 0.56 -28.88
C THR A 101 -30.12 -0.74 -29.41
N THR A 102 -29.48 -1.41 -30.38
CA THR A 102 -29.96 -2.69 -30.92
C THR A 102 -29.93 -3.79 -29.86
N ALA A 103 -28.82 -3.89 -29.11
CA ALA A 103 -28.67 -4.87 -28.04
C ALA A 103 -29.66 -4.59 -26.89
N ALA A 104 -29.77 -3.33 -26.45
CA ALA A 104 -30.64 -2.94 -25.34
C ALA A 104 -32.14 -3.18 -25.62
N ASN A 105 -32.56 -3.15 -26.89
CA ASN A 105 -33.94 -3.40 -27.30
C ASN A 105 -34.23 -4.87 -27.63
N SER A 106 -33.24 -5.75 -27.56
CA SER A 106 -33.42 -7.17 -27.87
C SER A 106 -34.15 -7.89 -26.74
N SER A 107 -34.97 -8.88 -27.10
CA SER A 107 -35.70 -9.71 -26.14
C SER A 107 -35.71 -11.16 -26.64
N GLY A 108 -35.24 -12.09 -25.81
CA GLY A 108 -35.11 -13.51 -26.15
C GLY A 108 -33.84 -13.86 -26.92
N GLU A 109 -33.57 -13.19 -28.05
CA GLU A 109 -32.32 -13.34 -28.80
C GLU A 109 -31.81 -11.95 -29.22
N PHE A 110 -30.50 -11.75 -29.26
CA PHE A 110 -29.93 -10.49 -29.73
C PHE A 110 -30.08 -10.39 -31.24
N ALA A 111 -30.57 -9.23 -31.72
CA ALA A 111 -30.66 -8.98 -33.15
C ALA A 111 -29.26 -8.80 -33.77
N GLN A 112 -29.11 -9.13 -35.04
CA GLN A 112 -27.90 -8.83 -35.81
C GLN A 112 -27.55 -7.33 -35.72
N GLY A 113 -26.28 -7.02 -35.48
CA GLY A 113 -25.80 -5.66 -35.18
C GLY A 113 -25.90 -5.26 -33.70
N SER A 114 -26.32 -6.17 -32.82
CA SER A 114 -26.19 -5.98 -31.37
C SER A 114 -24.71 -5.95 -30.98
N ILE A 115 -24.31 -4.95 -30.21
CA ILE A 115 -22.95 -4.80 -29.72
C ILE A 115 -22.98 -4.64 -28.20
N ILE A 116 -22.12 -5.40 -27.54
CA ILE A 116 -21.91 -5.34 -26.09
C ILE A 116 -20.42 -5.06 -25.87
N VAL A 117 -20.12 -4.02 -25.09
CA VAL A 117 -18.76 -3.67 -24.70
C VAL A 117 -18.60 -3.84 -23.20
N LYS A 118 -17.49 -4.42 -22.77
CA LYS A 118 -17.13 -4.55 -21.36
C LYS A 118 -15.81 -3.86 -21.09
N GLU A 119 -15.82 -2.97 -20.12
CA GLU A 119 -14.63 -2.45 -19.46
C GLU A 119 -14.29 -3.28 -18.23
N THR A 120 -13.01 -3.54 -18.00
CA THR A 120 -12.45 -4.02 -16.74
C THR A 120 -11.38 -3.04 -16.31
N PHE A 121 -11.53 -2.42 -15.15
CA PHE A 121 -10.69 -1.30 -14.73
C PHE A 121 -10.52 -1.22 -13.22
N THR A 122 -9.52 -0.47 -12.80
CA THR A 122 -9.28 -0.09 -11.41
C THR A 122 -9.08 1.41 -11.32
N TYR A 123 -8.87 1.93 -10.11
CA TYR A 123 -8.53 3.32 -9.88
C TYR A 123 -7.16 3.43 -9.23
N THR A 124 -6.34 4.33 -9.72
CA THR A 124 -5.03 4.64 -9.14
C THR A 124 -5.04 6.08 -8.68
N MET A 125 -4.59 6.33 -7.46
CA MET A 125 -4.41 7.70 -6.98
C MET A 125 -3.20 8.32 -7.69
N THR A 126 -3.39 9.48 -8.33
CA THR A 126 -2.33 10.30 -8.93
C THR A 126 -2.27 11.65 -8.22
N SER A 127 -1.33 12.52 -8.63
CA SER A 127 -1.29 13.91 -8.16
C SER A 127 -2.55 14.72 -8.48
N ASN A 128 -3.36 14.25 -9.44
CA ASN A 128 -4.61 14.91 -9.87
C ASN A 128 -5.86 14.27 -9.24
N GLY A 129 -5.69 13.30 -8.32
CA GLY A 129 -6.77 12.53 -7.72
C GLY A 129 -6.87 11.11 -8.29
N TRP A 130 -8.01 10.46 -8.09
CA TRP A 130 -8.25 9.12 -8.60
C TRP A 130 -8.42 9.11 -10.11
N GLU A 131 -7.55 8.40 -10.81
CA GLU A 131 -7.63 8.18 -12.25
C GLU A 131 -8.06 6.74 -12.55
N LYS A 132 -9.01 6.59 -13.46
CA LYS A 132 -9.48 5.29 -13.95
C LYS A 132 -8.42 4.69 -14.88
N SER A 133 -8.03 3.44 -14.63
CA SER A 133 -7.07 2.69 -15.44
C SER A 133 -7.67 1.36 -15.90
N LEU A 134 -7.70 1.13 -17.20
CA LEU A 134 -8.13 -0.15 -17.76
C LEU A 134 -7.13 -1.25 -17.37
N ALA A 135 -7.62 -2.46 -17.09
CA ALA A 135 -6.77 -3.62 -16.90
C ALA A 135 -5.88 -3.86 -18.14
N ALA A 136 -4.64 -4.27 -17.91
CA ALA A 136 -3.80 -4.76 -18.99
C ALA A 136 -4.47 -5.98 -19.66
N ASP A 137 -4.27 -6.13 -20.97
CA ASP A 137 -4.74 -7.25 -21.79
C ASP A 137 -6.17 -7.73 -21.45
N GLY A 138 -7.17 -7.12 -22.08
CA GLY A 138 -8.59 -7.43 -21.83
C GLY A 138 -9.32 -6.43 -20.94
N GLY A 139 -8.72 -5.26 -20.69
CA GLY A 139 -9.40 -4.12 -20.08
C GLY A 139 -10.57 -3.58 -20.91
N LEU A 140 -10.58 -3.80 -22.23
CA LEU A 140 -11.69 -3.47 -23.10
C LEU A 140 -11.98 -4.60 -24.10
N LEU A 141 -13.17 -5.20 -23.95
CA LEU A 141 -13.61 -6.33 -24.76
C LEU A 141 -14.97 -6.04 -25.39
N GLY A 142 -15.16 -6.46 -26.64
CA GLY A 142 -16.42 -6.34 -27.37
C GLY A 142 -16.96 -7.69 -27.80
N MET A 143 -18.26 -7.81 -27.94
CA MET A 143 -18.91 -8.89 -28.67
C MET A 143 -20.01 -8.34 -29.58
N VAL A 144 -20.08 -8.88 -30.80
CA VAL A 144 -20.98 -8.42 -31.85
C VAL A 144 -21.80 -9.58 -32.39
N LYS A 145 -23.12 -9.41 -32.44
CA LYS A 145 -24.02 -10.37 -33.08
C LYS A 145 -23.96 -10.15 -34.59
N ARG A 146 -23.14 -10.95 -35.28
CA ARG A 146 -22.91 -10.84 -36.72
C ARG A 146 -24.03 -11.44 -37.56
N GLY A 147 -24.63 -12.54 -37.11
CA GLY A 147 -25.64 -13.28 -37.88
C GLY A 147 -25.05 -14.04 -39.07
N GLY A 148 -25.94 -14.57 -39.93
CA GLY A 148 -25.57 -15.46 -41.04
C GLY A 148 -24.98 -16.80 -40.56
N ASP A 149 -24.08 -17.38 -41.36
CA ASP A 149 -23.40 -18.65 -41.06
C ASP A 149 -22.13 -18.48 -40.19
N PHE A 150 -21.79 -17.25 -39.79
CA PHE A 150 -20.61 -17.01 -38.94
C PHE A 150 -20.86 -17.61 -37.56
N ASN A 151 -19.87 -18.33 -36.99
CA ASN A 151 -19.90 -18.89 -35.63
C ASN A 151 -21.28 -19.48 -35.21
N SER A 152 -21.90 -20.26 -36.11
CA SER A 152 -23.27 -20.75 -35.95
C SER A 152 -23.49 -21.58 -34.69
N ASP A 153 -22.45 -22.29 -34.25
CA ASP A 153 -22.49 -23.13 -33.04
C ASP A 153 -22.48 -22.30 -31.74
N HIS A 154 -22.22 -20.99 -31.87
CA HIS A 154 -22.22 -20.03 -30.76
C HIS A 154 -23.06 -18.80 -31.09
N GLY A 155 -24.23 -19.01 -31.70
CA GLY A 155 -25.23 -17.97 -31.92
C GLY A 155 -24.79 -16.83 -32.85
N GLY A 156 -23.72 -16.99 -33.63
CA GLY A 156 -23.24 -15.95 -34.53
C GLY A 156 -22.57 -14.76 -33.86
N TRP A 157 -21.97 -14.97 -32.69
CA TRP A 157 -21.16 -13.97 -31.99
C TRP A 157 -19.72 -13.90 -32.52
N GLU A 158 -19.24 -12.68 -32.74
CA GLU A 158 -17.83 -12.36 -33.00
C GLU A 158 -17.24 -11.61 -31.80
N TRP A 159 -16.04 -12.00 -31.37
CA TRP A 159 -15.37 -11.45 -30.18
C TRP A 159 -14.29 -10.45 -30.58
N PHE A 160 -14.12 -9.39 -29.78
CA PHE A 160 -13.16 -8.31 -30.02
C PHE A 160 -12.34 -8.02 -28.77
N MET A 161 -11.03 -7.86 -28.95
CA MET A 161 -10.14 -7.20 -28.00
C MET A 161 -9.77 -5.83 -28.58
N LEU A 162 -10.05 -4.78 -27.83
CA LEU A 162 -9.92 -3.40 -28.29
C LEU A 162 -8.74 -2.73 -27.59
N ALA A 163 -8.07 -1.81 -28.29
CA ALA A 163 -7.09 -0.94 -27.64
C ALA A 163 -7.83 -0.04 -26.63
N GLY A 164 -7.21 0.25 -25.49
CA GLY A 164 -7.85 1.05 -24.43
C GLY A 164 -8.17 2.49 -24.83
N ASP A 165 -7.51 3.02 -25.86
CA ASP A 165 -7.77 4.32 -26.46
C ASP A 165 -8.67 4.26 -27.70
N LEU A 166 -9.21 3.08 -28.02
CA LEU A 166 -10.04 2.79 -29.19
C LEU A 166 -9.36 3.12 -30.54
N SER A 167 -8.03 3.20 -30.59
CA SER A 167 -7.29 3.48 -31.83
C SER A 167 -7.33 2.32 -32.82
N SER A 168 -7.56 1.09 -32.34
CA SER A 168 -7.52 -0.13 -33.16
C SER A 168 -8.22 -1.32 -32.51
N VAL A 169 -8.52 -2.32 -33.32
CA VAL A 169 -8.85 -3.68 -32.88
C VAL A 169 -7.55 -4.45 -32.70
N VAL A 170 -7.28 -4.92 -31.48
CA VAL A 170 -6.08 -5.69 -31.13
C VAL A 170 -6.20 -7.12 -31.64
N ALA A 171 -7.38 -7.73 -31.48
CA ALA A 171 -7.70 -9.05 -31.98
C ALA A 171 -9.21 -9.21 -32.18
N GLN A 172 -9.63 -10.02 -33.15
CA GLN A 172 -11.05 -10.34 -33.39
C GLN A 172 -11.23 -11.74 -33.98
N GLY A 173 -12.43 -12.30 -33.82
CA GLY A 173 -12.86 -13.53 -34.48
C GLY A 173 -13.72 -14.44 -33.61
N SER A 174 -14.13 -15.58 -34.17
CA SER A 174 -14.92 -16.59 -33.44
C SER A 174 -14.10 -17.42 -32.46
N ASP A 175 -12.79 -17.56 -32.69
CA ASP A 175 -11.86 -18.38 -31.89
C ASP A 175 -10.89 -17.52 -31.05
N LEU A 176 -11.33 -16.32 -30.66
CA LEU A 176 -10.52 -15.41 -29.87
C LEU A 176 -10.05 -16.09 -28.56
N MET A 177 -8.76 -15.93 -28.23
CA MET A 177 -8.11 -16.58 -27.08
C MET A 177 -8.18 -18.12 -27.13
N ASN A 178 -8.01 -18.71 -28.32
CA ASN A 178 -8.11 -20.17 -28.54
C ASN A 178 -9.46 -20.74 -28.07
N GLY A 179 -10.54 -20.02 -28.39
CA GLY A 179 -11.92 -20.46 -28.13
C GLY A 179 -12.39 -20.24 -26.69
N ALA A 180 -11.57 -19.63 -25.83
CA ALA A 180 -11.93 -19.38 -24.43
C ALA A 180 -13.20 -18.52 -24.29
N CYS A 181 -13.43 -17.56 -25.20
CA CYS A 181 -14.64 -16.75 -25.21
C CYS A 181 -15.88 -17.61 -25.46
N ASN A 182 -15.89 -18.42 -26.52
CA ASN A 182 -16.99 -19.35 -26.80
C ASN A 182 -17.25 -20.31 -25.63
N ALA A 183 -16.20 -20.92 -25.08
CA ALA A 183 -16.35 -21.86 -23.97
C ALA A 183 -16.98 -21.20 -22.72
N CYS A 184 -16.52 -20.01 -22.35
CA CYS A 184 -17.05 -19.26 -21.22
C CYS A 184 -18.50 -18.80 -21.46
N HIS A 185 -18.78 -18.27 -22.64
CA HIS A 185 -20.10 -17.72 -22.95
C HIS A 185 -21.16 -18.80 -23.24
N SER A 186 -20.75 -20.03 -23.56
CA SER A 186 -21.68 -21.17 -23.74
C SER A 186 -22.41 -21.58 -22.47
N VAL A 187 -21.90 -21.22 -21.28
CA VAL A 187 -22.60 -21.49 -20.02
C VAL A 187 -23.50 -20.36 -19.57
N ALA A 188 -23.55 -19.23 -20.30
CA ALA A 188 -24.32 -18.05 -19.90
C ALA A 188 -25.81 -18.37 -19.71
N GLU A 189 -26.43 -19.11 -20.65
CA GLU A 189 -27.84 -19.50 -20.56
C GLU A 189 -28.14 -20.41 -19.37
N GLN A 190 -27.21 -21.31 -19.03
CA GLN A 190 -27.33 -22.17 -17.85
C GLN A 190 -27.33 -21.37 -16.54
N GLN A 191 -26.83 -20.13 -16.59
CA GLN A 191 -26.79 -19.20 -15.46
C GLN A 191 -27.91 -18.14 -15.55
N GLY A 192 -28.93 -18.36 -16.40
CA GLY A 192 -30.05 -17.43 -16.58
C GLY A 192 -29.77 -16.29 -17.56
N GLY A 193 -28.65 -16.36 -18.28
CA GLY A 193 -28.32 -15.45 -19.37
C GLY A 193 -29.16 -15.70 -20.62
N MET A 194 -28.87 -14.93 -21.67
CA MET A 194 -29.59 -14.97 -22.95
C MET A 194 -28.58 -14.91 -24.09
N ASP A 195 -28.68 -15.84 -25.05
CA ASP A 195 -27.94 -15.81 -26.32
C ASP A 195 -26.45 -15.50 -26.09
N TYR A 196 -25.80 -16.39 -25.32
CA TYR A 196 -24.39 -16.30 -24.96
C TYR A 196 -23.99 -15.04 -24.15
N SER A 197 -24.95 -14.23 -23.68
CA SER A 197 -24.72 -13.11 -22.75
C SER A 197 -25.17 -13.48 -21.34
N PHE A 198 -24.32 -13.24 -20.33
CA PHE A 198 -24.69 -13.46 -18.92
C PHE A 198 -25.86 -12.56 -18.49
N PRO A 199 -26.60 -12.93 -17.41
CA PRO A 199 -27.66 -12.09 -16.86
C PRO A 199 -27.17 -10.67 -16.54
N LYS A 200 -28.01 -9.68 -16.83
CA LYS A 200 -27.71 -8.26 -16.59
C LYS A 200 -28.95 -7.54 -16.08
N PRO A 201 -28.86 -6.77 -14.97
CA PRO A 201 -27.70 -6.71 -14.08
C PRO A 201 -27.39 -8.06 -13.43
N THR A 202 -26.12 -8.34 -13.15
CA THR A 202 -25.74 -9.57 -12.44
C THR A 202 -26.41 -9.59 -11.05
N GLU A 203 -26.78 -10.78 -10.54
CA GLU A 203 -27.21 -10.93 -9.14
C GLU A 203 -26.13 -11.65 -8.32
N TYR A 204 -25.74 -11.07 -7.20
CA TYR A 204 -24.69 -11.59 -6.31
C TYR A 204 -25.25 -12.06 -4.97
N ILE A 205 -25.13 -13.34 -4.64
CA ILE A 205 -25.65 -13.88 -3.37
C ILE A 205 -24.50 -14.10 -2.38
N ALA A 206 -24.47 -13.31 -1.31
CA ALA A 206 -23.49 -13.45 -0.23
C ALA A 206 -23.68 -14.76 0.57
N THR A 207 -22.57 -15.30 1.11
CA THR A 207 -22.51 -16.47 2.00
C THR A 207 -21.59 -16.16 3.19
N ASP A 208 -21.55 -17.00 4.22
CA ASP A 208 -20.67 -16.80 5.40
C ASP A 208 -19.19 -16.58 5.02
N ALA A 209 -18.72 -17.30 4.00
CA ALA A 209 -17.36 -17.20 3.50
C ALA A 209 -17.00 -15.78 3.02
N LEU A 210 -17.98 -14.97 2.62
CA LEU A 210 -17.76 -13.60 2.20
C LEU A 210 -17.23 -12.73 3.34
N PHE A 211 -17.76 -12.92 4.55
CA PHE A 211 -17.47 -12.11 5.74
C PHE A 211 -16.31 -12.65 6.58
N ALA A 212 -15.80 -13.82 6.23
CA ALA A 212 -14.65 -14.40 6.89
C ALA A 212 -13.47 -13.41 6.89
N ASN A 213 -12.96 -13.11 8.09
CA ASN A 213 -11.86 -12.19 8.31
C ASN A 213 -12.12 -10.74 7.88
N TYR A 214 -13.36 -10.23 7.94
CA TYR A 214 -13.64 -8.84 7.52
C TYR A 214 -12.77 -7.78 8.19
N GLN A 215 -12.26 -8.07 9.39
CA GLN A 215 -11.36 -7.18 10.14
C GLN A 215 -9.99 -6.98 9.47
N SER A 216 -9.65 -7.81 8.47
CA SER A 216 -8.45 -7.61 7.65
C SER A 216 -8.71 -6.75 6.41
N TRP A 217 -9.95 -6.29 6.18
CA TRP A 217 -10.28 -5.39 5.09
C TRP A 217 -9.94 -3.93 5.45
N ASP A 218 -10.11 -3.04 4.48
CA ASP A 218 -9.90 -1.62 4.69
C ASP A 218 -10.94 -1.04 5.63
N MET A 219 -10.49 -0.50 6.76
CA MET A 219 -11.34 0.21 7.70
C MET A 219 -11.57 1.64 7.21
N ILE A 220 -12.81 1.92 6.80
CA ILE A 220 -13.21 3.21 6.21
C ILE A 220 -13.77 4.22 7.22
N GLU A 221 -14.14 3.78 8.43
CA GLU A 221 -14.51 4.65 9.54
C GLU A 221 -14.16 4.03 10.90
N PHE A 222 -13.75 4.86 11.85
CA PHE A 222 -13.61 4.52 13.27
C PHE A 222 -14.10 5.69 14.14
N THR A 223 -15.13 5.45 14.94
CA THR A 223 -15.71 6.50 15.80
C THR A 223 -16.30 5.93 17.10
N ALA A 224 -16.14 6.67 18.20
CA ALA A 224 -16.85 6.41 19.46
C ALA A 224 -18.20 7.16 19.52
N GLU A 225 -18.33 8.21 18.70
CA GLU A 225 -19.49 9.09 18.71
C GLU A 225 -20.65 8.46 17.94
N PRO A 226 -21.90 8.61 18.43
CA PRO A 226 -23.07 8.36 17.60
C PRO A 226 -23.01 9.24 16.35
N HIS A 227 -23.39 8.68 15.20
CA HIS A 227 -23.49 9.48 13.99
C HIS A 227 -24.54 10.59 14.20
N ALA A 228 -24.12 11.86 14.10
CA ALA A 228 -24.93 13.01 14.48
C ALA A 228 -26.31 13.06 13.81
N LYS A 229 -26.42 12.46 12.61
CA LYS A 229 -27.65 12.45 11.81
C LYS A 229 -28.50 11.17 11.94
N LEU A 230 -27.97 10.10 12.54
CA LEU A 230 -28.65 8.78 12.61
C LEU A 230 -29.07 8.38 14.03
N GLY A 231 -28.75 9.20 15.03
CA GLY A 231 -29.18 8.98 16.41
C GLY A 231 -28.76 7.62 16.96
N GLY A 232 -29.66 6.98 17.70
CA GLY A 232 -29.44 5.71 18.42
C GLY A 232 -29.82 4.44 17.67
N ALA A 233 -29.81 4.44 16.33
CA ALA A 233 -30.24 3.29 15.51
C ALA A 233 -29.35 2.03 15.64
N HIS A 234 -28.28 2.09 16.43
CA HIS A 234 -27.39 0.99 16.78
C HIS A 234 -27.12 1.00 18.28
N LEU A 235 -26.55 -0.09 18.84
CA LEU A 235 -26.30 -0.22 20.28
C LEU A 235 -25.82 1.11 20.90
N ASN A 236 -26.60 1.58 21.87
CA ASN A 236 -26.28 2.71 22.74
C ASN A 236 -26.07 2.12 24.14
N SER A 237 -24.82 1.87 24.50
CA SER A 237 -24.44 1.49 25.86
C SER A 237 -24.14 2.73 26.71
N ASP A 238 -24.19 2.58 28.04
CA ASP A 238 -23.82 3.64 29.00
C ASP A 238 -22.33 4.04 28.88
N THR A 239 -21.49 3.11 28.41
CA THR A 239 -20.12 3.39 27.94
C THR A 239 -20.17 3.67 26.44
N PRO A 240 -19.54 4.75 25.89
CA PRO A 240 -19.57 5.04 24.46
C PRO A 240 -19.01 3.85 23.67
N PRO A 241 -19.83 3.17 22.86
CA PRO A 241 -19.36 2.01 22.11
C PRO A 241 -18.48 2.47 20.94
N LEU A 242 -17.40 1.72 20.69
CA LEU A 242 -16.53 1.92 19.53
C LEU A 242 -17.17 1.32 18.29
N ARG A 243 -17.24 2.08 17.21
CA ARG A 243 -17.81 1.65 15.93
C ARG A 243 -16.70 1.62 14.88
N ARG A 244 -16.59 0.52 14.15
CA ARG A 244 -15.68 0.38 13.01
C ARG A 244 -16.49 -0.01 11.79
N ILE A 245 -16.16 0.58 10.64
CA ILE A 245 -16.76 0.24 9.36
C ILE A 245 -15.64 -0.18 8.42
N PHE A 246 -15.82 -1.34 7.79
CA PHE A 246 -14.89 -1.97 6.88
C PHE A 246 -15.53 -2.08 5.51
N GLN A 247 -14.76 -1.85 4.45
CA GLN A 247 -15.19 -2.00 3.07
C GLN A 247 -14.25 -2.99 2.39
N LYS A 248 -14.81 -4.05 1.81
CA LYS A 248 -14.01 -5.09 1.15
C LYS A 248 -13.40 -4.60 -0.16
N GLN A 249 -14.22 -3.94 -0.97
CA GLN A 249 -13.81 -3.38 -2.25
C GLN A 249 -13.60 -1.88 -2.12
N LEU A 250 -12.45 -1.46 -1.59
CA LEU A 250 -12.15 -0.05 -1.28
C LEU A 250 -12.34 0.88 -2.48
N LEU A 251 -12.07 0.38 -3.70
CA LEU A 251 -12.13 1.14 -4.94
C LEU A 251 -13.50 1.10 -5.63
N ALA A 252 -14.55 0.62 -4.95
CA ALA A 252 -15.91 0.64 -5.47
C ALA A 252 -16.42 2.10 -5.56
N ASN A 253 -16.66 2.59 -6.78
CA ASN A 253 -17.05 3.98 -7.03
C ASN A 253 -18.56 4.10 -7.33
N PRO A 254 -19.37 4.70 -6.45
CA PRO A 254 -20.82 4.80 -6.68
C PRO A 254 -21.23 5.76 -7.80
N THR A 255 -20.31 6.56 -8.33
CA THR A 255 -20.63 7.60 -9.31
C THR A 255 -20.33 7.20 -10.75
N ASP A 256 -19.52 6.15 -10.97
CA ASP A 256 -19.06 5.79 -12.33
C ASP A 256 -20.23 5.33 -13.21
N ALA A 257 -21.22 4.65 -12.65
CA ALA A 257 -22.37 4.09 -13.37
C ALA A 257 -23.68 4.88 -13.19
N GLY A 258 -23.59 6.16 -12.77
CA GLY A 258 -24.76 7.02 -12.59
C GLY A 258 -25.76 6.44 -11.57
N ASP A 259 -27.01 6.28 -11.98
CA ASP A 259 -28.12 5.85 -11.10
C ASP A 259 -27.97 4.40 -10.57
N MET A 260 -27.06 3.59 -11.12
CA MET A 260 -26.79 2.25 -10.58
C MET A 260 -26.12 2.29 -9.19
N GLY A 261 -25.44 3.38 -8.85
CA GLY A 261 -24.75 3.53 -7.58
C GLY A 261 -23.49 2.66 -7.47
N TYR A 262 -23.24 2.08 -6.29
CA TYR A 262 -22.12 1.18 -6.05
C TYR A 262 -22.19 -0.06 -6.95
N PRO A 263 -21.04 -0.61 -7.38
CA PRO A 263 -21.01 -1.83 -8.17
C PRO A 263 -21.56 -3.01 -7.38
N ILE A 264 -22.26 -3.91 -8.07
CA ILE A 264 -22.76 -5.17 -7.56
C ILE A 264 -21.59 -6.00 -7.01
N GLY A 265 -21.77 -6.55 -5.81
CA GLY A 265 -20.71 -7.21 -5.04
C GLY A 265 -20.01 -6.32 -4.01
N THR A 266 -20.30 -5.02 -3.96
CA THR A 266 -19.79 -4.13 -2.91
C THR A 266 -20.26 -4.62 -1.53
N VAL A 267 -19.31 -4.78 -0.59
CA VAL A 267 -19.56 -5.24 0.78
C VAL A 267 -19.05 -4.23 1.80
N LEU A 268 -19.92 -3.90 2.76
CA LEU A 268 -19.54 -3.16 3.97
C LEU A 268 -19.90 -3.97 5.21
N VAL A 269 -19.02 -3.96 6.20
CA VAL A 269 -19.26 -4.55 7.52
C VAL A 269 -19.03 -3.48 8.58
N LYS A 270 -20.00 -3.34 9.47
CA LYS A 270 -19.91 -2.51 10.66
C LYS A 270 -19.85 -3.41 11.88
N ASP A 271 -18.88 -3.16 12.75
CA ASP A 271 -18.88 -3.74 14.08
C ASP A 271 -18.96 -2.67 15.18
N VAL A 272 -19.48 -3.08 16.33
CA VAL A 272 -19.66 -2.27 17.51
C VAL A 272 -19.04 -3.00 18.69
N SER A 273 -18.12 -2.35 19.40
CA SER A 273 -17.40 -2.93 20.54
C SER A 273 -17.58 -2.13 21.81
N VAL A 274 -17.67 -2.84 22.94
CA VAL A 274 -17.70 -2.29 24.30
C VAL A 274 -16.59 -2.98 25.09
N ASP A 275 -15.75 -2.21 25.78
CA ASP A 275 -14.61 -2.74 26.55
C ASP A 275 -13.71 -3.70 25.75
N ASN A 276 -13.51 -3.39 24.46
CA ASN A 276 -12.77 -4.19 23.47
C ASN A 276 -13.39 -5.55 23.07
N ASN A 277 -14.61 -5.85 23.51
CA ASN A 277 -15.37 -7.00 23.02
C ASN A 277 -16.32 -6.56 21.92
N ILE A 278 -16.42 -7.32 20.83
CA ILE A 278 -17.38 -7.05 19.75
C ILE A 278 -18.75 -7.55 20.21
N GLU A 279 -19.72 -6.65 20.28
CA GLU A 279 -21.06 -6.94 20.77
C GLU A 279 -22.08 -7.05 19.63
N GLN A 280 -21.80 -6.41 18.49
CA GLN A 280 -22.68 -6.42 17.33
C GLN A 280 -21.87 -6.30 16.05
N VAL A 281 -22.26 -7.09 15.05
CA VAL A 281 -21.74 -7.01 13.69
C VAL A 281 -22.92 -6.98 12.71
N VAL A 282 -22.98 -5.96 11.86
CA VAL A 282 -24.01 -5.78 10.83
C VAL A 282 -23.30 -5.59 9.50
N ALA A 283 -23.78 -6.24 8.44
CA ALA A 283 -23.21 -6.09 7.11
C ALA A 283 -24.26 -5.68 6.07
N MET A 284 -23.80 -5.13 4.96
CA MET A 284 -24.62 -4.85 3.79
C MET A 284 -23.87 -5.24 2.51
N VAL A 285 -24.61 -5.77 1.53
CA VAL A 285 -24.09 -6.23 0.25
C VAL A 285 -24.95 -5.70 -0.90
N LYS A 286 -24.32 -5.11 -1.92
CA LYS A 286 -25.00 -4.72 -3.16
C LYS A 286 -25.24 -5.96 -4.01
N ARG A 287 -26.49 -6.42 -4.06
CA ARG A 287 -26.88 -7.69 -4.70
C ARG A 287 -27.07 -7.56 -6.22
N GLY A 288 -27.67 -6.47 -6.69
CA GLY A 288 -28.05 -6.32 -8.10
C GLY A 288 -29.27 -7.16 -8.50
N GLY A 289 -29.41 -7.41 -9.80
CA GLY A 289 -30.58 -8.10 -10.36
C GLY A 289 -31.91 -7.38 -10.08
N ASP A 290 -32.97 -8.16 -9.90
CA ASP A 290 -34.30 -7.70 -9.49
C ASP A 290 -34.48 -7.66 -7.96
N PHE A 291 -33.41 -7.87 -7.19
CA PHE A 291 -33.52 -7.85 -5.73
C PHE A 291 -33.69 -6.43 -5.23
N ASN A 292 -34.61 -6.22 -4.29
CA ASN A 292 -34.84 -4.96 -3.57
C ASN A 292 -34.72 -3.69 -4.45
N PRO A 293 -35.45 -3.62 -5.60
CA PRO A 293 -35.23 -2.58 -6.60
C PRO A 293 -35.54 -1.18 -6.06
N ASP A 294 -36.51 -1.08 -5.14
CA ASP A 294 -36.90 0.18 -4.50
C ASP A 294 -35.80 0.71 -3.55
N ASN A 295 -34.86 -0.14 -3.13
CA ASN A 295 -33.75 0.24 -2.24
C ASN A 295 -32.38 -0.07 -2.85
N GLY A 296 -32.25 0.14 -4.16
CA GLY A 296 -30.98 0.05 -4.87
C GLY A 296 -30.36 -1.35 -4.86
N GLY A 297 -31.12 -2.41 -4.58
CA GLY A 297 -30.59 -3.77 -4.56
C GLY A 297 -29.65 -4.10 -3.41
N TRP A 298 -29.76 -3.40 -2.29
CA TRP A 298 -29.00 -3.72 -1.07
C TRP A 298 -29.66 -4.80 -0.22
N GLU A 299 -28.85 -5.72 0.30
CA GLU A 299 -29.23 -6.73 1.28
C GLU A 299 -28.50 -6.50 2.60
N TRP A 300 -29.19 -6.70 3.72
CA TRP A 300 -28.68 -6.49 5.08
C TRP A 300 -28.47 -7.82 5.81
N PHE A 301 -27.51 -7.88 6.73
CA PHE A 301 -27.13 -9.08 7.45
C PHE A 301 -26.83 -8.78 8.93
N MET A 302 -27.24 -9.66 9.83
CA MET A 302 -26.69 -9.72 11.18
C MET A 302 -25.66 -10.86 11.25
N LEU A 303 -24.46 -10.58 11.76
CA LEU A 303 -23.38 -11.57 11.87
C LEU A 303 -23.10 -11.90 13.34
N ASP A 304 -22.67 -13.13 13.61
CA ASP A 304 -22.24 -13.56 14.94
C ASP A 304 -20.94 -12.82 15.33
N PRO A 305 -20.87 -12.12 16.46
CA PRO A 305 -19.66 -11.41 16.88
C PRO A 305 -18.44 -12.31 17.16
N ASN A 306 -18.62 -13.61 17.34
CA ASN A 306 -17.55 -14.55 17.70
C ASN A 306 -16.91 -15.22 16.48
N ASP A 307 -17.70 -15.54 15.44
CA ASP A 307 -17.21 -16.26 14.25
C ASP A 307 -17.56 -15.60 12.91
N TYR A 308 -18.35 -14.53 12.93
CA TYR A 308 -18.73 -13.70 11.80
C TYR A 308 -19.60 -14.41 10.74
N SER A 309 -20.16 -15.57 11.08
CA SER A 309 -21.19 -16.24 10.28
C SER A 309 -22.50 -15.45 10.30
N ILE A 310 -23.36 -15.66 9.30
CA ILE A 310 -24.70 -15.08 9.28
C ILE A 310 -25.51 -15.69 10.43
N LEU A 311 -26.05 -14.86 11.32
CA LEU A 311 -26.86 -15.33 12.44
C LEU A 311 -28.07 -16.13 11.96
N MET A 312 -28.49 -17.10 12.75
CA MET A 312 -29.73 -17.85 12.55
C MET A 312 -30.76 -17.42 13.60
N ASP A 313 -32.03 -17.28 13.22
CA ASP A 313 -33.12 -17.05 14.15
C ASP A 313 -33.58 -18.35 14.85
N ASP A 314 -34.59 -18.25 15.72
CA ASP A 314 -35.15 -19.38 16.47
C ASP A 314 -35.79 -20.46 15.56
N GLN A 315 -36.06 -20.12 14.29
CA GLN A 315 -36.59 -20.99 13.25
C GLN A 315 -35.48 -21.55 12.35
N ASN A 316 -34.21 -21.29 12.68
CA ASN A 316 -33.04 -21.69 11.91
C ASN A 316 -33.04 -21.09 10.48
N MET A 317 -33.55 -19.87 10.35
CA MET A 317 -33.48 -19.07 9.13
C MET A 317 -32.38 -18.00 9.27
N PRO A 318 -31.60 -17.72 8.21
CA PRO A 318 -30.56 -16.71 8.27
C PRO A 318 -31.16 -15.32 8.48
N VAL A 319 -30.60 -14.56 9.43
CA VAL A 319 -31.01 -13.20 9.79
C VAL A 319 -30.42 -12.21 8.80
N ARG A 320 -31.03 -12.17 7.60
CA ARG A 320 -30.66 -11.31 6.48
C ARG A 320 -31.88 -10.94 5.63
N GLY A 321 -31.70 -10.01 4.70
CA GLY A 321 -32.68 -9.72 3.65
C GLY A 321 -32.96 -8.22 3.49
N ALA A 322 -33.82 -7.89 2.52
CA ALA A 322 -34.22 -6.51 2.23
C ALA A 322 -35.02 -5.89 3.39
N ASP A 323 -35.89 -6.66 4.04
CA ASP A 323 -36.78 -6.21 5.11
C ASP A 323 -36.23 -6.54 6.52
N LEU A 324 -34.90 -6.65 6.64
CA LEU A 324 -34.26 -6.94 7.93
C LEU A 324 -34.72 -5.93 9.00
N LEU A 325 -35.16 -6.46 10.15
CA LEU A 325 -35.76 -5.68 11.25
C LEU A 325 -37.00 -4.87 10.83
N GLY A 326 -37.82 -5.40 9.91
CA GLY A 326 -39.02 -4.72 9.39
C GLY A 326 -38.68 -3.49 8.56
N GLY A 327 -37.57 -3.55 7.82
CA GLY A 327 -37.17 -2.51 6.87
C GLY A 327 -36.47 -1.32 7.52
N ALA A 328 -36.12 -1.40 8.81
CA ALA A 328 -35.43 -0.33 9.53
C ALA A 328 -34.11 0.06 8.85
N CYS A 329 -33.37 -0.93 8.33
CA CYS A 329 -32.12 -0.67 7.61
C CYS A 329 -32.35 0.18 6.35
N ASN A 330 -33.30 -0.19 5.49
CA ASN A 330 -33.67 0.60 4.32
C ASN A 330 -34.13 2.01 4.69
N SER A 331 -34.95 2.15 5.74
CA SER A 331 -35.46 3.46 6.16
C SER A 331 -34.35 4.42 6.60
N CYS A 332 -33.34 3.93 7.31
CA CYS A 332 -32.22 4.77 7.73
C CYS A 332 -31.26 5.01 6.57
N HIS A 333 -30.86 3.95 5.85
CA HIS A 333 -29.88 4.06 4.79
C HIS A 333 -30.41 4.76 3.53
N GLY A 334 -31.72 4.78 3.30
CA GLY A 334 -32.33 5.60 2.24
C GLY A 334 -32.13 7.11 2.43
N LEU A 335 -31.66 7.55 3.60
CA LEU A 335 -31.23 8.94 3.84
C LEU A 335 -29.82 9.23 3.30
N ALA A 336 -29.04 8.20 2.96
CA ALA A 336 -27.67 8.36 2.45
C ALA A 336 -27.68 8.76 0.97
N THR A 337 -28.23 9.94 0.69
CA THR A 337 -28.24 10.59 -0.63
C THR A 337 -27.47 11.90 -0.57
N ASP A 338 -27.01 12.36 -1.74
CA ASP A 338 -26.41 13.66 -1.97
C ASP A 338 -25.29 14.02 -0.97
N ASP A 339 -25.57 14.95 -0.06
CA ASP A 339 -24.62 15.46 0.92
C ASP A 339 -24.31 14.45 2.03
N LEU A 340 -25.17 13.45 2.26
CA LEU A 340 -25.04 12.49 3.34
C LEU A 340 -24.34 11.19 2.94
N GLY A 341 -24.31 10.88 1.65
CA GLY A 341 -23.87 9.58 1.16
C GLY A 341 -24.19 9.39 -0.31
N ALA A 342 -23.96 8.19 -0.79
CA ALA A 342 -24.34 7.75 -2.11
C ALA A 342 -24.87 6.33 -2.03
N ASP A 343 -25.98 6.06 -2.73
CA ASP A 343 -26.54 4.72 -2.92
C ASP A 343 -26.60 3.91 -1.60
N TYR A 344 -27.35 4.42 -0.63
CA TYR A 344 -27.58 3.78 0.68
C TYR A 344 -26.34 3.66 1.58
N VAL A 345 -25.18 4.16 1.17
CA VAL A 345 -23.95 4.18 1.97
C VAL A 345 -23.65 5.61 2.40
N PHE A 346 -23.59 5.84 3.72
CA PHE A 346 -23.21 7.15 4.27
C PHE A 346 -21.78 7.52 3.90
N LYS A 347 -21.48 8.81 3.89
CA LYS A 347 -20.11 9.27 3.73
C LYS A 347 -19.26 8.76 4.90
N HIS A 348 -18.10 8.21 4.59
CA HIS A 348 -17.14 7.66 5.55
C HIS A 348 -15.79 8.32 5.35
N GLN A 349 -15.07 8.61 6.44
CA GLN A 349 -13.85 9.43 6.38
C GLN A 349 -12.74 8.89 5.48
N HIS A 350 -12.72 7.58 5.22
CA HIS A 350 -11.68 6.94 4.41
C HIS A 350 -12.25 6.12 3.24
N ALA A 351 -13.52 6.30 2.88
CA ALA A 351 -14.10 5.72 1.66
C ALA A 351 -13.76 6.61 0.46
N PRO A 352 -12.86 6.21 -0.47
CA PRO A 352 -12.26 7.13 -1.46
C PRO A 352 -13.25 7.86 -2.38
N PHE A 353 -14.39 7.23 -2.67
CA PHE A 353 -15.41 7.75 -3.58
C PHE A 353 -16.71 8.16 -2.88
N ASN A 354 -16.72 8.11 -1.55
CA ASN A 354 -17.85 8.52 -0.71
C ASN A 354 -17.31 9.08 0.61
N THR A 355 -16.36 10.00 0.51
CA THR A 355 -15.60 10.48 1.66
C THR A 355 -16.39 11.50 2.45
N ASP A 356 -16.44 11.35 3.78
CA ASP A 356 -16.83 12.45 4.66
C ASP A 356 -15.65 13.41 4.81
N THR A 357 -15.63 14.45 3.96
CA THR A 357 -14.62 15.50 4.02
C THR A 357 -14.76 16.42 5.23
N THR A 358 -15.82 16.25 6.04
CA THR A 358 -15.99 16.97 7.31
C THR A 358 -15.45 16.20 8.51
N GLY A 359 -15.04 14.94 8.33
CA GLY A 359 -14.61 14.07 9.43
C GLY A 359 -13.10 14.14 9.76
N GLN A 360 -12.76 13.69 10.97
CA GLN A 360 -11.40 13.65 11.51
C GLN A 360 -10.85 12.21 11.48
N TYR A 361 -9.78 11.92 10.73
CA TYR A 361 -9.08 10.61 10.76
C TYR A 361 -8.63 10.24 12.18
N VAL A 362 -8.84 8.98 12.58
CA VAL A 362 -8.45 8.48 13.91
C VAL A 362 -7.62 7.21 13.74
N ALA A 363 -6.30 7.32 13.93
CA ALA A 363 -5.42 6.15 13.87
C ALA A 363 -5.81 5.09 14.93
N ASN A 364 -5.61 3.82 14.61
CA ASN A 364 -5.74 2.70 15.55
C ASN A 364 -4.44 1.87 15.55
N LYS A 365 -4.41 0.73 16.26
CA LYS A 365 -3.22 -0.15 16.27
C LYS A 365 -2.81 -0.59 14.86
N ALA A 366 -3.77 -0.95 14.02
CA ALA A 366 -3.50 -1.40 12.65
C ALA A 366 -2.85 -0.29 11.80
N SER A 367 -3.16 0.98 12.07
CA SER A 367 -2.51 2.14 11.43
C SER A 367 -1.00 2.18 11.62
N PHE A 368 -0.45 1.47 12.61
CA PHE A 368 0.98 1.43 12.92
C PHE A 368 1.62 0.06 12.67
N MET A 369 0.85 -0.96 12.26
CA MET A 369 1.39 -2.30 12.07
C MET A 369 2.40 -2.32 10.92
N GLY A 370 3.59 -2.88 11.17
CA GLY A 370 4.64 -3.01 10.16
C GLY A 370 5.32 -1.70 9.77
N TYR A 371 5.24 -0.65 10.59
CA TYR A 371 5.81 0.66 10.26
C TYR A 371 7.32 0.65 9.96
N THR A 372 8.06 -0.35 10.45
CA THR A 372 9.49 -0.52 10.15
C THR A 372 9.75 -0.85 8.68
N ASN A 373 8.73 -1.26 7.93
CA ASN A 373 8.78 -1.47 6.47
C ASN A 373 8.38 -0.21 5.68
N TRP A 374 7.98 0.88 6.36
CA TRP A 374 7.66 2.12 5.70
C TRP A 374 8.92 2.89 5.30
N THR A 375 8.75 3.98 4.56
CA THR A 375 9.86 4.82 4.12
C THR A 375 10.57 5.45 5.32
N LEU A 376 11.83 5.08 5.55
CA LEU A 376 12.72 5.76 6.48
C LEU A 376 13.19 7.08 5.86
N THR A 377 12.81 8.19 6.48
CA THR A 377 13.11 9.55 5.98
C THR A 377 14.21 10.26 6.72
N ASP A 378 14.51 9.84 7.95
CA ASP A 378 15.60 10.41 8.72
C ASP A 378 16.19 9.35 9.66
N TYR A 379 17.52 9.35 9.78
CA TYR A 379 18.26 8.51 10.72
C TYR A 379 19.45 9.28 11.28
N ALA A 380 19.32 9.77 12.51
CA ALA A 380 20.25 10.75 13.07
C ALA A 380 20.46 10.60 14.59
N LEU A 381 21.62 11.02 15.09
CA LEU A 381 21.94 10.96 16.52
C LEU A 381 21.31 12.10 17.33
N GLY A 382 21.18 11.89 18.65
CA GLY A 382 20.67 12.83 19.64
C GLY A 382 21.04 14.29 19.36
N VAL A 383 22.35 14.54 19.30
CA VAL A 383 22.93 15.88 19.19
C VAL A 383 22.82 16.53 17.81
N SER A 384 22.32 15.83 16.80
CA SER A 384 22.41 16.30 15.41
C SER A 384 21.45 17.43 15.04
N ASN A 385 20.38 17.63 15.82
CA ASN A 385 19.37 18.64 15.51
C ASN A 385 19.37 19.72 16.61
N PRO A 386 19.82 20.95 16.32
CA PRO A 386 19.92 22.00 17.33
C PRO A 386 18.55 22.51 17.83
N PHE A 387 17.46 22.18 17.12
CA PHE A 387 16.11 22.72 17.41
C PHE A 387 15.36 21.95 18.49
N ILE A 388 15.73 20.69 18.75
CA ILE A 388 15.03 19.80 19.69
C ILE A 388 15.54 19.91 21.14
N GLY A 389 16.68 20.59 21.37
CA GLY A 389 17.26 20.75 22.71
C GLY A 389 17.42 19.40 23.43
N GLY A 390 16.91 19.28 24.67
CA GLY A 390 16.89 18.03 25.43
C GLY A 390 15.74 17.08 25.09
N ALA A 391 14.76 17.48 24.26
CA ALA A 391 13.65 16.63 23.88
C ALA A 391 14.13 15.45 23.02
N HIS A 392 13.44 14.31 23.12
CA HIS A 392 13.77 13.10 22.33
C HIS A 392 15.23 12.65 22.49
N GLN A 393 15.78 12.76 23.71
CA GLN A 393 17.19 12.47 24.00
C GLN A 393 18.16 13.33 23.18
N GLY A 394 17.75 14.53 22.74
CA GLY A 394 18.54 15.41 21.87
C GLY A 394 19.88 15.87 22.45
N SER A 395 20.06 15.77 23.77
CA SER A 395 21.33 16.06 24.44
C SER A 395 22.22 14.83 24.67
N ASN A 396 21.76 13.62 24.34
CA ASN A 396 22.52 12.39 24.55
C ASN A 396 23.03 11.86 23.22
N SER A 397 24.35 11.89 23.03
CA SER A 397 25.00 11.45 21.80
C SER A 397 24.85 9.95 21.51
N GLU A 398 24.52 9.12 22.51
CA GLU A 398 24.41 7.67 22.34
C GLU A 398 23.08 7.25 21.69
N PHE A 399 22.03 8.08 21.78
CA PHE A 399 20.74 7.75 21.19
C PHE A 399 20.69 8.08 19.70
N ALA A 400 20.21 7.14 18.91
CA ALA A 400 19.80 7.33 17.54
C ALA A 400 18.28 7.58 17.45
N ARG A 401 17.86 8.27 16.39
CA ARG A 401 16.47 8.50 16.03
C ARG A 401 16.25 8.04 14.60
N ALA A 402 15.23 7.21 14.40
CA ALA A 402 14.76 6.80 13.09
C ALA A 402 13.35 7.35 12.86
N VAL A 403 13.09 7.96 11.71
CA VAL A 403 11.79 8.55 11.36
C VAL A 403 11.22 7.85 10.14
N PHE A 404 10.10 7.17 10.34
CA PHE A 404 9.36 6.43 9.33
C PHE A 404 8.11 7.21 8.94
N GLN A 405 7.70 7.11 7.68
CA GLN A 405 6.48 7.76 7.21
C GLN A 405 5.68 6.81 6.30
N ASN A 406 4.36 6.76 6.49
CA ASN A 406 3.51 5.93 5.65
C ASN A 406 3.42 6.48 4.21
N GLU A 407 2.82 5.69 3.31
CA GLU A 407 2.68 6.05 1.90
C GLU A 407 1.99 7.42 1.71
N LYS A 408 0.95 7.71 2.52
CA LYS A 408 0.24 9.00 2.50
C LYS A 408 1.15 10.19 2.81
N ALA A 409 2.12 10.03 3.70
CA ALA A 409 3.09 11.07 3.97
C ALA A 409 3.94 11.40 2.73
N GLY A 410 4.27 10.38 1.92
CA GLY A 410 4.99 10.54 0.65
C GLY A 410 4.20 11.31 -0.41
N MET A 411 2.89 11.51 -0.20
CA MET A 411 2.00 12.26 -1.10
C MET A 411 1.89 13.75 -0.74
N LEU A 412 2.75 14.25 0.14
CA LEU A 412 2.83 15.68 0.46
C LEU A 412 2.87 16.51 -0.82
N SER A 413 1.89 17.39 -0.99
CA SER A 413 1.76 18.28 -2.15
C SER A 413 1.53 19.70 -1.62
N GLY A 414 2.46 20.61 -1.93
CA GLY A 414 2.52 21.92 -1.28
C GLY A 414 3.02 21.82 0.16
N ASP A 415 2.40 22.59 1.05
CA ASP A 415 2.90 22.83 2.41
C ASP A 415 2.14 22.06 3.50
N GLU A 416 1.23 21.14 3.14
CA GLU A 416 0.38 20.42 4.09
C GLU A 416 0.26 18.92 3.79
N TYR A 417 0.46 18.08 4.82
CA TYR A 417 0.28 16.64 4.69
C TYR A 417 -1.20 16.26 4.56
N PRO A 418 -1.55 15.27 3.71
CA PRO A 418 -2.92 14.81 3.60
C PRO A 418 -3.39 14.09 4.87
N MET A 419 -4.70 14.14 5.11
CA MET A 419 -5.35 13.40 6.21
C MET A 419 -5.04 11.89 6.16
N GLY A 420 -4.73 11.32 7.32
CA GLY A 420 -4.27 9.93 7.47
C GLY A 420 -2.76 9.75 7.25
N THR A 421 -2.01 10.83 7.04
CA THR A 421 -0.56 10.81 7.16
C THR A 421 -0.17 10.32 8.56
N VAL A 422 0.77 9.38 8.61
CA VAL A 422 1.35 8.87 9.85
C VAL A 422 2.87 8.97 9.76
N ILE A 423 3.46 9.59 10.78
CA ILE A 423 4.91 9.66 10.94
C ILE A 423 5.26 9.05 12.29
N ILE A 424 6.14 8.06 12.29
CA ILE A 424 6.64 7.40 13.49
C ILE A 424 8.09 7.78 13.69
N LYS A 425 8.44 8.12 14.93
CA LYS A 425 9.81 8.31 15.37
C LYS A 425 10.15 7.30 16.44
N GLU A 426 11.27 6.63 16.25
CA GLU A 426 11.92 5.83 17.27
C GLU A 426 13.06 6.61 17.92
N THR A 427 13.35 6.31 19.18
CA THR A 427 14.53 6.81 19.91
C THR A 427 15.12 5.64 20.69
N PHE A 428 16.32 5.22 20.30
CA PHE A 428 16.94 4.00 20.81
C PHE A 428 18.47 4.10 20.86
N THR A 429 19.10 3.29 21.70
CA THR A 429 20.51 2.90 21.55
C THR A 429 20.57 1.50 20.96
N THR A 430 21.76 1.02 20.59
CA THR A 430 21.94 -0.40 20.24
C THR A 430 22.86 -1.11 21.23
N ASN A 431 22.55 -2.37 21.48
CA ASN A 431 23.33 -3.27 22.32
C ASN A 431 23.45 -4.61 21.59
N ASN A 432 24.66 -4.98 21.16
CA ASN A 432 24.92 -6.16 20.33
C ASN A 432 24.07 -6.21 19.04
N GLY A 433 23.78 -5.06 18.44
CA GLY A 433 22.96 -4.94 17.22
C GLY A 433 21.45 -4.86 17.47
N ASP A 434 20.98 -5.17 18.68
CA ASP A 434 19.55 -5.05 19.03
C ASP A 434 19.21 -3.64 19.52
N LYS A 435 18.02 -3.15 19.17
CA LYS A 435 17.51 -1.87 19.67
C LYS A 435 17.16 -1.94 21.15
N VAL A 436 17.61 -0.94 21.89
CA VAL A 436 17.15 -0.64 23.25
C VAL A 436 16.46 0.72 23.23
N PHE A 437 15.13 0.69 23.21
CA PHE A 437 14.32 1.91 23.16
C PHE A 437 14.46 2.73 24.44
N ALA A 438 14.40 4.06 24.30
CA ALA A 438 14.34 4.96 25.45
C ALA A 438 13.10 4.67 26.32
N GLU A 439 13.29 4.65 27.65
CA GLU A 439 12.23 4.32 28.62
C GLU A 439 11.00 5.23 28.49
N MET A 440 11.21 6.50 28.15
CA MET A 440 10.15 7.46 27.84
C MET A 440 10.27 7.95 26.40
N GLY A 441 9.22 7.73 25.61
CA GLY A 441 9.15 8.20 24.22
C GLY A 441 10.04 7.41 23.26
N GLY A 442 10.33 6.14 23.57
CA GLY A 442 11.07 5.24 22.69
C GLY A 442 10.42 5.06 21.32
N VAL A 443 9.09 5.06 21.23
CA VAL A 443 8.34 5.15 19.97
C VAL A 443 7.23 6.19 20.12
N LEU A 444 7.30 7.23 19.29
CA LEU A 444 6.32 8.31 19.21
C LEU A 444 5.73 8.35 17.81
N ALA A 445 4.46 8.67 17.69
CA ALA A 445 3.82 8.88 16.39
C ALA A 445 3.09 10.22 16.34
N MET A 446 2.95 10.75 15.14
CA MET A 446 2.03 11.83 14.84
C MET A 446 1.14 11.45 13.67
N VAL A 447 -0.13 11.84 13.76
CA VAL A 447 -1.17 11.47 12.80
C VAL A 447 -1.92 12.73 12.37
N LYS A 448 -2.04 12.93 11.06
CA LYS A 448 -2.82 14.02 10.49
C LYS A 448 -4.30 13.65 10.53
N ARG A 449 -5.04 14.15 11.51
CA ARG A 449 -6.48 13.89 11.65
C ARG A 449 -7.33 14.71 10.69
N GLY A 450 -6.96 15.95 10.40
CA GLY A 450 -7.81 16.86 9.63
C GLY A 450 -9.08 17.29 10.38
N GLY A 451 -10.02 17.92 9.66
CA GLY A 451 -11.26 18.46 10.22
C GLY A 451 -11.03 19.48 11.34
N GLU A 452 -11.92 19.48 12.33
CA GLU A 452 -11.87 20.39 13.50
C GLU A 452 -10.93 19.91 14.63
N TYR A 453 -10.14 18.85 14.42
CA TYR A 453 -9.25 18.36 15.47
C TYR A 453 -8.03 19.27 15.59
N ASN A 454 -7.69 19.70 16.81
CA ASN A 454 -6.46 20.47 17.07
C ASN A 454 -6.20 21.58 16.01
N PRO A 455 -7.17 22.48 15.76
CA PRO A 455 -7.15 23.39 14.60
C PRO A 455 -5.97 24.36 14.66
N ASP A 456 -5.56 24.77 15.87
CA ASP A 456 -4.38 25.61 16.10
C ASP A 456 -3.06 24.92 15.71
N HIS A 457 -3.08 23.60 15.54
CA HIS A 457 -1.95 22.77 15.15
C HIS A 457 -2.26 21.87 13.96
N ASN A 458 -3.03 22.42 13.02
CA ASN A 458 -3.27 21.88 11.69
C ASN A 458 -3.71 20.41 11.68
N GLY A 459 -4.61 20.01 12.59
CA GLY A 459 -5.12 18.64 12.55
C GLY A 459 -4.22 17.57 13.16
N TRP A 460 -3.07 17.90 13.74
CA TRP A 460 -2.13 16.88 14.23
C TRP A 460 -2.54 16.28 15.58
N GLU A 461 -2.44 14.97 15.69
CA GLU A 461 -2.51 14.23 16.96
C GLU A 461 -1.17 13.56 17.26
N TRP A 462 -0.81 13.54 18.55
CA TRP A 462 0.41 12.91 19.03
C TRP A 462 0.09 11.62 19.79
N LEU A 463 0.89 10.58 19.58
CA LEU A 463 0.74 9.29 20.22
C LEU A 463 2.07 8.80 20.82
N MET A 464 1.98 8.09 21.94
CA MET A 464 3.05 7.23 22.45
C MET A 464 2.69 5.79 22.12
N LEU A 465 3.63 5.09 21.47
CA LEU A 465 3.46 3.69 21.12
C LEU A 465 4.37 2.82 21.99
N SER A 466 3.93 1.60 22.27
CA SER A 466 4.83 0.54 22.72
C SER A 466 5.75 0.11 21.56
N PRO A 467 6.87 -0.59 21.83
CA PRO A 467 7.69 -1.18 20.77
C PRO A 467 6.93 -2.15 19.84
N THR A 468 5.78 -2.69 20.27
CA THR A 468 4.90 -3.56 19.47
C THR A 468 3.82 -2.79 18.70
N GLY A 469 3.81 -1.46 18.77
CA GLY A 469 2.84 -0.60 18.05
C GLY A 469 1.50 -0.38 18.78
N ASP A 470 1.37 -0.83 20.03
CA ASP A 470 0.17 -0.55 20.84
C ASP A 470 0.14 0.92 21.26
N ILE A 471 -1.04 1.55 21.20
CA ILE A 471 -1.21 2.94 21.62
C ILE A 471 -1.23 3.01 23.15
N ALA A 472 -0.14 3.50 23.75
CA ALA A 472 -0.03 3.70 25.19
C ALA A 472 -0.70 5.01 25.65
N ALA A 473 -0.63 6.06 24.82
CA ALA A 473 -1.30 7.33 25.05
C ALA A 473 -1.50 8.08 23.72
N ARG A 474 -2.52 8.95 23.66
CA ARG A 474 -2.72 9.91 22.57
C ARG A 474 -3.42 11.16 23.06
N SER A 475 -3.12 12.32 22.50
CA SER A 475 -3.81 13.58 22.78
C SER A 475 -3.32 14.70 21.85
N ALA A 476 -4.18 15.69 21.57
CA ALA A 476 -3.78 16.96 20.95
C ALA A 476 -2.77 17.73 21.82
N THR A 477 -2.84 17.55 23.14
CA THR A 477 -1.98 18.19 24.14
C THR A 477 -1.07 17.18 24.84
N LEU A 478 -0.69 16.09 24.17
CA LEU A 478 0.21 15.08 24.73
C LEU A 478 1.46 15.74 25.33
N MET A 479 1.89 15.25 26.50
CA MET A 479 2.96 15.86 27.30
C MET A 479 2.70 17.34 27.64
N ASN A 480 1.47 17.68 28.05
CA ASN A 480 1.04 19.04 28.40
C ASN A 480 1.24 20.06 27.26
N GLY A 481 1.06 19.62 26.00
CA GLY A 481 1.22 20.46 24.82
C GLY A 481 2.66 20.68 24.36
N ASN A 482 3.65 20.03 24.99
CA ASN A 482 5.05 20.15 24.60
C ASN A 482 5.29 19.71 23.15
N CYS A 483 4.55 18.70 22.65
CA CYS A 483 4.65 18.27 21.26
C CYS A 483 4.28 19.42 20.31
N ASN A 484 3.12 20.07 20.52
CA ASN A 484 2.71 21.22 19.72
C ASN A 484 3.73 22.36 19.77
N ALA A 485 4.22 22.71 20.97
CA ALA A 485 5.15 23.82 21.15
C ALA A 485 6.50 23.63 20.43
N CYS A 486 6.98 22.38 20.35
CA CYS A 486 8.18 22.07 19.58
C CYS A 486 7.89 22.00 18.08
N HIS A 487 6.83 21.29 17.69
CA HIS A 487 6.53 21.01 16.29
C HIS A 487 5.95 22.22 15.54
N SER A 488 5.40 23.22 16.22
CA SER A 488 5.01 24.50 15.60
C SER A 488 6.18 25.27 14.99
N LYS A 489 7.43 24.85 15.23
CA LYS A 489 8.62 25.39 14.56
C LYS A 489 8.85 24.79 13.17
N GLY A 490 8.22 23.65 12.86
CA GLY A 490 8.34 22.93 11.59
C GLY A 490 7.33 23.38 10.53
N VAL A 491 6.95 24.66 10.50
CA VAL A 491 5.98 25.23 9.55
C VAL A 491 6.58 26.34 8.67
N GLU A 492 7.88 26.61 8.80
CA GLU A 492 8.63 27.64 8.04
C GLU A 492 9.97 27.04 7.55
N ASP A 493 11.06 27.81 7.54
CA ASP A 493 12.41 27.44 7.04
C ASP A 493 13.00 26.13 7.62
N PHE A 494 12.38 25.58 8.66
CA PHE A 494 12.85 24.41 9.39
C PHE A 494 12.02 23.14 9.13
N GLY A 495 10.99 23.20 8.28
CA GLY A 495 10.11 22.05 8.08
C GLY A 495 8.91 22.26 7.16
N THR A 496 8.03 21.27 7.16
CA THR A 496 6.73 21.34 6.49
C THR A 496 5.66 20.73 7.40
N ASP A 497 4.55 21.44 7.57
CA ASP A 497 3.37 21.02 8.32
C ASP A 497 3.67 20.27 9.62
N TYR A 498 4.31 20.98 10.56
CA TYR A 498 4.67 20.47 11.89
C TYR A 498 5.71 19.34 11.89
N THR A 499 6.35 19.06 10.75
CA THR A 499 7.48 18.13 10.66
C THR A 499 8.75 18.91 10.36
N PHE A 500 9.89 18.49 10.89
CA PHE A 500 11.17 19.14 10.60
C PHE A 500 11.74 18.67 9.26
N ASN A 501 12.66 19.44 8.66
CA ASN A 501 13.37 19.06 7.44
C ASN A 501 14.04 17.68 7.57
N LYS A 502 13.92 16.86 6.51
CA LYS A 502 14.48 15.52 6.42
C LYS A 502 15.11 15.31 5.03
N PRO A 503 16.20 14.51 4.91
CA PRO A 503 16.99 14.00 6.01
C PRO A 503 17.65 15.13 6.80
N SER A 504 17.93 14.91 8.09
CA SER A 504 18.65 15.89 8.91
C SER A 504 20.04 16.20 8.33
N GLU A 505 20.60 17.37 8.62
CA GLU A 505 21.99 17.73 8.30
C GLU A 505 22.79 18.01 9.59
N TYR A 506 24.03 17.51 9.64
CA TYR A 506 24.97 17.72 10.73
C TYR A 506 26.30 18.30 10.24
N VAL A 507 26.58 19.55 10.64
CA VAL A 507 27.83 20.23 10.28
C VAL A 507 28.79 20.20 11.46
N ALA A 508 29.77 19.30 11.42
CA ALA A 508 30.77 19.20 12.47
C ALA A 508 31.67 20.45 12.57
N THR A 509 32.12 20.73 13.77
CA THR A 509 33.05 21.80 14.17
C THR A 509 34.27 21.19 14.86
N ILE A 510 35.28 22.00 15.22
CA ILE A 510 36.44 21.47 15.95
C ILE A 510 36.06 20.88 17.32
N ALA A 511 35.07 21.48 17.99
CA ALA A 511 34.58 20.99 19.28
C ALA A 511 34.00 19.57 19.21
N ASP A 512 33.61 19.11 18.02
CA ASP A 512 33.15 17.75 17.83
C ASP A 512 34.25 16.71 17.98
N PHE A 513 35.52 17.11 17.86
CA PHE A 513 36.73 16.29 17.98
C PHE A 513 37.47 16.46 19.31
N ASP A 514 36.98 17.33 20.19
CA ASP A 514 37.54 17.53 21.52
C ASP A 514 37.53 16.21 22.32
N ASP A 515 38.58 16.04 23.13
CA ASP A 515 38.74 14.90 24.04
C ASP A 515 38.60 13.51 23.38
N TYR A 516 38.95 13.38 22.09
CA TYR A 516 38.79 12.11 21.35
C TYR A 516 39.47 10.89 21.99
N LYS A 517 40.48 11.11 22.82
CA LYS A 517 41.16 10.05 23.56
C LYS A 517 40.28 9.40 24.64
N ASN A 518 39.20 10.06 25.03
CA ASN A 518 38.18 9.52 25.93
C ASN A 518 37.05 8.79 25.19
N TRP A 519 37.05 8.82 23.85
CA TRP A 519 36.06 8.09 23.06
C TRP A 519 36.38 6.60 23.04
N THR A 520 35.44 5.81 22.52
CA THR A 520 35.62 4.36 22.40
C THR A 520 36.64 4.06 21.31
N GLN A 521 37.76 3.45 21.67
CA GLN A 521 38.73 2.96 20.71
C GLN A 521 38.21 1.66 20.06
N ILE A 522 37.92 1.71 18.76
CA ILE A 522 37.34 0.60 17.99
C ILE A 522 38.38 -0.19 17.18
N GLY A 523 39.66 0.19 17.26
CA GLY A 523 40.73 -0.57 16.63
C GLY A 523 42.12 0.02 16.83
N THR A 524 43.13 -0.86 16.78
CA THR A 524 44.55 -0.48 16.68
C THR A 524 45.20 -1.30 15.58
N ASN A 525 45.85 -0.64 14.63
CA ASN A 525 46.52 -1.27 13.50
C ASN A 525 47.98 -0.82 13.42
N THR A 526 48.90 -1.74 13.17
CA THR A 526 50.33 -1.46 12.96
C THR A 526 50.80 -2.01 11.62
N GLY A 527 51.84 -1.40 11.04
CA GLY A 527 52.47 -1.91 9.83
C GLY A 527 51.74 -1.52 8.54
N ASN A 528 52.11 -2.15 7.43
CA ASN A 528 51.47 -1.91 6.14
C ASN A 528 50.10 -2.60 6.10
N ASN A 529 49.05 -1.88 5.71
CA ASN A 529 47.76 -2.50 5.39
C ASN A 529 47.67 -2.64 3.85
N PRO A 530 47.76 -3.87 3.30
CA PRO A 530 47.64 -4.11 1.86
C PRO A 530 46.36 -3.52 1.27
N ALA A 531 45.26 -3.53 2.03
CA ALA A 531 43.97 -2.98 1.63
C ALA A 531 43.98 -1.46 1.37
N ASN A 532 44.89 -0.74 2.03
CA ASN A 532 45.00 0.72 1.88
C ASN A 532 45.99 1.15 0.79
N GLY A 533 46.55 0.21 0.00
CA GLY A 533 47.48 0.51 -1.08
C GLY A 533 48.73 1.29 -0.64
N GLY A 534 49.11 1.23 0.63
CA GLY A 534 50.22 2.00 1.20
C GLY A 534 49.93 3.49 1.46
N ALA A 535 48.66 3.91 1.49
CA ALA A 535 48.26 5.31 1.70
C ALA A 535 48.57 5.88 3.10
N HIS A 536 49.01 5.04 4.04
CA HIS A 536 49.41 5.44 5.39
C HIS A 536 50.83 4.96 5.68
N ASP A 537 51.59 5.74 6.48
CA ASP A 537 52.97 5.42 6.85
C ASP A 537 53.07 4.01 7.46
N VAL A 538 53.91 3.17 6.86
CA VAL A 538 54.13 1.77 7.27
C VAL A 538 54.75 1.65 8.66
N ASN A 539 55.40 2.71 9.15
CA ASN A 539 56.00 2.76 10.48
C ASN A 539 55.07 3.35 11.54
N SER A 540 53.83 3.70 11.19
CA SER A 540 52.86 4.28 12.12
C SER A 540 51.98 3.25 12.82
N VAL A 541 51.63 3.54 14.08
CA VAL A 541 50.49 2.91 14.77
C VAL A 541 49.26 3.75 14.49
N ARG A 542 48.16 3.10 14.07
CA ARG A 542 46.87 3.72 13.75
C ARG A 542 45.84 3.32 14.79
N LYS A 543 45.38 4.25 15.61
CA LYS A 543 44.25 4.03 16.52
C LYS A 543 43.00 4.68 15.96
N THR A 544 41.88 3.98 16.01
CA THR A 544 40.59 4.52 15.54
C THR A 544 39.64 4.63 16.72
N TYR A 545 39.03 5.80 16.86
CA TYR A 545 38.14 6.19 17.93
C TYR A 545 36.78 6.56 17.35
N LYS A 546 35.72 6.19 18.06
CA LYS A 546 34.33 6.45 17.69
C LYS A 546 33.65 7.14 18.85
N LYS A 547 33.13 8.34 18.60
CA LYS A 547 32.56 9.19 19.66
C LYS A 547 31.32 8.56 20.29
N GLN A 548 30.44 7.99 19.46
CA GLN A 548 29.19 7.37 19.89
C GLN A 548 29.32 5.86 19.81
N ALA A 549 29.63 5.22 20.94
CA ALA A 549 29.98 3.82 21.01
C ALA A 549 28.83 2.94 20.50
N THR A 550 27.59 3.32 20.86
CA THR A 550 26.36 2.62 20.49
C THR A 550 25.80 3.04 19.13
N ALA A 551 26.44 3.94 18.39
CA ALA A 551 25.98 4.27 17.04
C ALA A 551 26.32 3.12 16.10
N SER A 552 25.34 2.37 15.62
CA SER A 552 25.56 1.28 14.67
C SER A 552 24.90 1.57 13.33
N PRO A 553 25.45 1.01 12.23
CA PRO A 553 24.72 0.96 10.98
C PRO A 553 23.42 0.20 11.21
N TYR A 554 22.33 0.72 10.67
CA TYR A 554 21.00 0.18 10.86
C TYR A 554 20.50 -0.44 9.56
N PHE A 555 19.86 -1.62 9.62
CA PHE A 555 19.52 -2.40 8.42
C PHE A 555 18.56 -1.63 7.51
N GLU A 556 17.52 -1.03 8.09
CA GLU A 556 16.50 -0.26 7.40
C GLU A 556 17.03 1.09 6.87
N ALA A 557 18.15 1.59 7.42
CA ALA A 557 18.81 2.81 6.96
C ALA A 557 19.97 2.57 5.99
N ASP A 558 20.35 1.30 5.79
CA ASP A 558 21.52 0.88 5.03
C ASP A 558 22.84 1.61 5.40
N GLY A 559 22.97 2.12 6.63
CA GLY A 559 24.14 2.92 7.01
C GLY A 559 24.10 3.48 8.43
N TYR A 560 25.12 4.27 8.77
CA TYR A 560 25.27 4.95 10.06
C TYR A 560 24.32 6.14 10.20
N PRO A 561 23.91 6.47 11.44
CA PRO A 561 23.11 7.66 11.69
C PRO A 561 23.91 8.93 11.42
N ILE A 562 23.22 9.95 10.93
CA ILE A 562 23.72 11.32 10.79
C ILE A 562 24.26 11.82 12.15
N GLY A 563 25.44 12.42 12.12
CA GLY A 563 26.21 12.85 13.29
C GLY A 563 27.24 11.83 13.79
N THR A 564 27.33 10.63 13.20
CA THR A 564 28.36 9.65 13.56
C THR A 564 29.74 10.25 13.31
N THR A 565 30.59 10.27 14.35
CA THR A 565 31.94 10.86 14.29
C THR A 565 33.00 9.82 14.60
N ILE A 566 33.97 9.70 13.67
CA ILE A 566 35.11 8.79 13.77
C ILE A 566 36.40 9.60 13.62
N LEU A 567 37.40 9.30 14.46
CA LEU A 567 38.73 9.89 14.39
C LEU A 567 39.80 8.80 14.33
N LYS A 568 40.77 8.95 13.44
CA LYS A 568 41.94 8.09 13.29
C LYS A 568 43.20 8.87 13.69
N GLU A 569 43.90 8.38 14.71
CA GLU A 569 45.18 8.89 15.21
C GLU A 569 46.33 8.06 14.64
N LEU A 570 47.32 8.73 14.05
CA LEU A 570 48.58 8.11 13.61
C LEU A 570 49.68 8.53 14.58
N THR A 571 50.42 7.55 15.10
CA THR A 571 51.61 7.80 15.91
C THR A 571 52.86 7.16 15.34
N VAL A 572 54.00 7.84 15.51
CA VAL A 572 55.35 7.33 15.25
C VAL A 572 56.17 7.64 16.50
N ASP A 573 56.85 6.65 17.07
CA ASP A 573 57.56 6.77 18.35
C ASP A 573 56.71 7.43 19.46
N ASP A 574 55.44 7.00 19.56
CA ASP A 574 54.42 7.51 20.48
C ASP A 574 54.06 9.00 20.35
N GLN A 575 54.52 9.67 19.28
CA GLN A 575 54.13 11.04 18.95
C GLN A 575 53.03 11.04 17.88
N VAL A 576 51.97 11.83 18.09
CA VAL A 576 50.91 12.01 17.08
C VAL A 576 51.47 12.75 15.89
N THR A 577 51.50 12.09 14.73
CA THR A 577 51.99 12.67 13.47
C THR A 577 50.87 13.15 12.58
N GLN A 578 49.65 12.61 12.73
CA GLN A 578 48.50 13.00 11.95
C GLN A 578 47.18 12.60 12.62
N LEU A 579 46.15 13.44 12.43
CA LEU A 579 44.78 13.17 12.82
C LEU A 579 43.85 13.29 11.60
N TYR A 580 43.06 12.26 11.37
CA TYR A 580 42.01 12.24 10.34
C TYR A 580 40.65 12.09 11.01
N GLY A 581 39.67 12.89 10.60
CA GLY A 581 38.29 12.77 11.04
C GLY A 581 37.36 12.40 9.87
N MET A 582 36.25 11.75 10.17
CA MET A 582 35.11 11.64 9.26
C MET A 582 33.80 11.76 10.03
N VAL A 583 32.82 12.44 9.44
CA VAL A 583 31.50 12.66 10.04
C VAL A 583 30.39 12.40 9.03
N LYS A 584 29.37 11.63 9.42
CA LYS A 584 28.16 11.40 8.62
C LYS A 584 27.29 12.66 8.67
N ARG A 585 27.21 13.42 7.58
CA ARG A 585 26.58 14.74 7.54
C ARG A 585 25.09 14.72 7.23
N GLY A 586 24.62 13.91 6.28
CA GLY A 586 23.23 13.97 5.82
C GLY A 586 22.93 15.21 4.96
N GLY A 587 21.66 15.61 4.87
CA GLY A 587 21.21 16.78 4.09
C GLY A 587 21.68 16.80 2.63
N ASP A 588 21.74 15.63 1.98
CA ASP A 588 22.27 15.41 0.62
C ASP A 588 23.74 15.81 0.37
N PHE A 589 24.49 16.21 1.41
CA PHE A 589 25.91 16.50 1.30
C PHE A 589 26.64 15.24 0.84
N ASN A 590 27.35 15.26 -0.29
CA ASN A 590 28.14 14.12 -0.75
C ASN A 590 27.31 12.81 -0.86
N SER A 591 26.07 12.91 -1.34
CA SER A 591 25.13 11.78 -1.46
C SER A 591 25.65 10.61 -2.30
N ALA A 592 26.45 10.90 -3.33
CA ALA A 592 27.14 9.89 -4.13
C ALA A 592 28.17 9.06 -3.32
N ASN A 593 28.59 9.56 -2.14
CA ASN A 593 29.56 8.89 -1.27
C ASN A 593 29.02 8.71 0.17
N GLY A 594 27.76 8.31 0.28
CA GLY A 594 27.17 7.94 1.56
C GLY A 594 27.10 9.08 2.56
N ASN A 595 27.04 10.34 2.12
CA ASN A 595 26.92 11.49 2.99
C ASN A 595 28.05 11.71 4.02
N TRP A 596 29.26 11.25 3.73
CA TRP A 596 30.42 11.45 4.62
C TRP A 596 31.19 12.73 4.28
N GLU A 597 31.60 13.47 5.31
CA GLU A 597 32.55 14.57 5.24
C GLU A 597 33.88 14.17 5.88
N TRP A 598 34.99 14.52 5.24
CA TRP A 598 36.35 14.18 5.68
C TRP A 598 37.04 15.38 6.30
N PHE A 599 37.94 15.13 7.25
CA PHE A 599 38.67 16.15 8.01
C PHE A 599 40.15 15.80 8.15
N LEU A 600 41.01 16.79 7.98
CA LEU A 600 42.38 16.79 8.49
C LEU A 600 42.44 17.76 9.66
N LEU A 601 43.04 17.32 10.76
CA LEU A 601 43.20 18.14 11.96
C LEU A 601 44.67 18.43 12.21
N ALA A 602 44.95 19.50 12.96
CA ALA A 602 46.27 19.71 13.54
C ALA A 602 46.64 18.52 14.44
N ASN A 603 47.93 18.19 14.58
CA ASN A 603 48.37 16.99 15.29
C ASN A 603 48.00 16.98 16.79
N ASP A 604 47.75 18.15 17.37
CA ASP A 604 47.27 18.31 18.74
C ASP A 604 45.73 18.30 18.85
N GLY A 605 45.01 18.20 17.73
CA GLY A 605 43.55 18.25 17.67
C GLY A 605 42.96 19.65 17.86
N SER A 606 43.77 20.72 17.84
CA SER A 606 43.29 22.08 18.18
C SER A 606 42.56 22.80 17.05
N ALA A 607 42.67 22.33 15.80
CA ALA A 607 42.08 22.99 14.64
C ALA A 607 41.78 22.00 13.49
N ILE A 608 40.73 22.29 12.72
CA ILE A 608 40.49 21.69 11.40
C ILE A 608 41.38 22.40 10.40
N THR A 609 42.34 21.69 9.80
CA THR A 609 43.24 22.25 8.78
C THR A 609 42.68 22.10 7.38
N THR A 610 41.86 21.06 7.14
CA THR A 610 41.16 20.83 5.87
C THR A 610 39.88 20.06 6.12
N ARG A 611 38.79 20.36 5.41
CA ARG A 611 37.55 19.58 5.43
C ARG A 611 36.84 19.58 4.08
N GLY A 612 35.95 18.63 3.85
CA GLY A 612 35.04 18.59 2.70
C GLY A 612 34.84 17.19 2.12
N ALA A 613 34.11 17.10 1.01
CA ALA A 613 33.91 15.84 0.28
C ALA A 613 35.19 15.36 -0.42
N ASP A 614 36.01 16.29 -0.92
CA ASP A 614 37.17 15.99 -1.76
C ASP A 614 38.52 16.15 -1.04
N VAL A 615 38.58 15.92 0.27
CA VAL A 615 39.85 15.95 1.01
C VAL A 615 40.85 14.98 0.36
N GLY A 616 42.05 15.48 0.08
CA GLY A 616 43.09 14.71 -0.64
C GLY A 616 42.77 14.46 -2.12
N GLY A 617 41.93 15.30 -2.75
CA GLY A 617 41.53 15.12 -4.16
C GLY A 617 40.52 13.99 -4.35
N GLY A 618 39.69 13.71 -3.34
CA GLY A 618 38.67 12.65 -3.38
C GLY A 618 39.20 11.24 -3.07
N ILE A 619 40.49 11.09 -2.76
CA ILE A 619 41.10 9.78 -2.46
C ILE A 619 40.43 9.06 -1.29
N CYS A 620 39.93 9.82 -0.30
CA CYS A 620 39.19 9.26 0.83
C CYS A 620 37.92 8.55 0.37
N ASN A 621 37.08 9.20 -0.45
CA ASN A 621 35.86 8.61 -0.99
C ASN A 621 36.16 7.34 -1.81
N VAL A 622 37.17 7.40 -2.70
CA VAL A 622 37.54 6.27 -3.57
C VAL A 622 37.98 5.05 -2.77
N CYS A 623 38.78 5.25 -1.73
CA CYS A 623 39.27 4.15 -0.90
C CYS A 623 38.17 3.61 0.01
N HIS A 624 37.48 4.50 0.73
CA HIS A 624 36.46 4.10 1.71
C HIS A 624 35.18 3.58 1.05
N GLY A 625 34.86 3.97 -0.19
CA GLY A 625 33.75 3.40 -0.94
C GLY A 625 33.90 1.89 -1.22
N LYS A 626 35.06 1.30 -0.92
CA LYS A 626 35.29 -0.15 -0.98
C LYS A 626 34.86 -0.89 0.29
N ALA A 627 34.56 -0.18 1.38
CA ALA A 627 34.11 -0.80 2.63
C ALA A 627 32.83 -1.61 2.40
N GLY A 628 32.92 -2.93 2.60
CA GLY A 628 31.78 -3.84 2.43
C GLY A 628 31.57 -4.42 1.03
N LEU A 629 32.44 -4.11 0.05
CA LEU A 629 32.41 -4.79 -1.24
C LEU A 629 32.87 -6.25 -1.07
N MET A 630 31.97 -7.22 -1.26
CA MET A 630 32.32 -8.65 -1.28
C MET A 630 32.58 -9.11 -2.72
N GLY A 631 33.77 -9.67 -2.98
CA GLY A 631 34.19 -10.23 -4.27
C GLY A 631 35.37 -11.19 -4.11
N ASP A 632 35.74 -11.95 -5.14
CA ASP A 632 36.70 -13.07 -5.04
C ASP A 632 38.15 -12.66 -4.68
N ASP A 633 38.44 -11.36 -4.60
CA ASP A 633 39.75 -10.76 -4.26
C ASP A 633 39.76 -9.95 -2.94
N VAL A 634 38.70 -9.99 -2.11
CA VAL A 634 38.72 -9.20 -0.85
C VAL A 634 39.53 -9.87 0.25
N ASP A 635 40.66 -9.24 0.56
CA ASP A 635 41.35 -9.33 1.84
C ASP A 635 40.34 -9.11 2.98
N ALA A 636 40.35 -9.98 4.00
CA ALA A 636 39.49 -9.88 5.19
C ALA A 636 39.59 -8.51 5.90
N SER A 637 40.65 -7.74 5.63
CA SER A 637 40.81 -6.36 6.10
C SER A 637 39.89 -5.32 5.43
N PHE A 638 39.03 -5.70 4.48
CA PHE A 638 37.99 -4.84 3.88
C PHE A 638 36.59 -5.03 4.47
N MET A 639 36.45 -5.76 5.59
CA MET A 639 35.20 -5.79 6.34
C MET A 639 34.78 -4.36 6.69
N GLY A 640 33.53 -4.01 6.37
CA GLY A 640 33.05 -2.64 6.48
C GLY A 640 31.65 -2.47 5.91
N LYS A 641 31.05 -1.31 6.13
CA LYS A 641 29.83 -0.85 5.46
C LYS A 641 29.79 0.67 5.54
N ASP A 642 29.11 1.29 4.58
CA ASP A 642 28.84 2.72 4.59
C ASP A 642 30.13 3.55 4.82
N TYR A 643 31.15 3.27 4.01
CA TYR A 643 32.45 3.95 4.03
C TYR A 643 33.30 3.76 5.30
N VAL A 644 32.89 2.91 6.25
CA VAL A 644 33.64 2.62 7.48
C VAL A 644 34.13 1.19 7.45
N PHE A 645 35.43 0.99 7.68
CA PHE A 645 36.04 -0.33 7.87
C PHE A 645 35.89 -0.75 9.34
N TYR A 646 35.45 -1.99 9.57
CA TYR A 646 35.22 -2.54 10.91
C TYR A 646 36.32 -3.51 11.31
N HIS A 647 36.40 -3.77 12.61
CA HIS A 647 37.20 -4.84 13.19
C HIS A 647 36.29 -5.76 14.00
N ASP A 648 36.70 -7.01 14.20
CA ASP A 648 35.96 -8.00 14.99
C ASP A 648 35.73 -7.54 16.45
N ASP A 649 36.51 -6.56 16.92
CA ASP A 649 36.46 -6.00 18.27
C ASP A 649 35.62 -4.71 18.37
N ASP A 650 34.93 -4.27 17.30
CA ASP A 650 33.96 -3.17 17.42
C ASP A 650 32.83 -3.62 18.37
N PRO A 651 32.56 -2.91 19.49
CA PRO A 651 31.57 -3.33 20.48
C PRO A 651 30.14 -3.39 19.95
N VAL A 652 29.89 -2.83 18.77
CA VAL A 652 28.63 -3.01 18.05
C VAL A 652 28.93 -3.49 16.63
N PRO A 653 29.31 -4.77 16.47
CA PRO A 653 29.43 -5.32 15.13
C PRO A 653 28.05 -5.22 14.47
N MET A 654 28.04 -4.99 13.16
CA MET A 654 26.80 -5.03 12.39
C MET A 654 25.97 -6.25 12.82
N PRO A 655 24.63 -6.14 12.88
CA PRO A 655 23.81 -7.33 12.82
C PRO A 655 24.33 -8.11 11.63
N ILE A 656 24.93 -9.27 11.88
CA ILE A 656 25.23 -10.23 10.82
C ILE A 656 23.83 -10.58 10.37
N SER A 657 23.30 -9.86 9.36
CA SER A 657 21.97 -10.13 8.80
C SER A 657 21.94 -11.62 8.72
N ALA A 658 21.03 -12.27 9.47
CA ALA A 658 20.94 -13.71 9.48
C ALA A 658 20.88 -14.08 8.01
N MET A 659 22.02 -14.56 7.47
CA MET A 659 22.12 -14.91 6.06
C MET A 659 20.97 -15.87 5.90
N ALA A 660 19.98 -15.50 5.09
CA ALA A 660 18.84 -16.34 4.84
C ALA A 660 19.41 -17.69 4.38
N MET A 661 19.44 -18.66 5.30
CA MET A 661 19.81 -20.05 5.02
C MET A 661 18.61 -20.74 4.40
#